data_AF-A0A962FPQ0-F1
#
_entry.id   AF-A0A962FPQ0-F1
#
_cell.length_a   1.000
_cell.length_b   1.000
_cell.length_c   1.000
_cell.angle_alpha   90.00
_cell.angle_beta   90.00
_cell.angle_gamma   90.00
#
_symmetry.space_group_name_H-M   'P 1'
#
loop_
_entity.id
_entity.type
_entity.pdbx_description
1 polymer ?
#
loop_
_entity_poly.entity_id
_entity_poly.type
_entity_poly.pdbx_seq_one_letter_code
_entity_poly.pdbx_strand_id
1 'polypeptide(L)'
;MQRIHSGKPSSMGRAGLGLAGLLTVLLGAIGPQPSLAAKGPKNAEDLLIVDCLLPGQIRRLGSAASFMSARRPIRTTQSDCEIRGGEYVAYDRANYQTALQVWMTQALSGSAEAQNYVGEIYLKGLGTPPDFGMAAQWFQKAADQGFKRAKTNLAYLYEEGLGVQKDELKALNLYREASGASGDELLFASAVQVQLEAKDAEIGALQTEVEARRKEAESLRGKVRELESQLSSRKQALDSARSELSGLRQQLSEARKSTGADFAQVDRQKSELDQRAAELQRLMGELQAEREAAARRQAQLEEQTEALKRREAELASKGGSVEGDSVIATLKEQAQQLTAVISQAQTRASAMQGQVDSQKALLDGERKAYEDRIAQLEAAAAGRQQDDWELMKLLESQLVERETAIRQQQLQIAQLERQVSVEGGALLAAAPTLEIINPPLVATRSRPTALLQAAPGRQSVVGKVTEPQAIDKITVNGTPVIIGDNGLFRASVDVQADGSLIQVAALSKRGEIANLEFTLVPQVKSASAGSGSASASGGTGSVPSGVALGNYHALVIGNNSYQSGGFAPLQSAVNDATAVAKLLKERYGFKTTLLLNAGRFDVLSALNDLRETLKAEDNLLVYYAGHGDLSQDGKTGYWVPVDGQAGLPNTWISNTMISDILETMQSKHILVVADSCYSGALTGAALPVFAAEKAGEWPQWVKQMNDGRSRIALTSGGVQPVPDQGSGKHSYFARAFLNTLQDNNKLLEGQRLYREISTSLALATLDSPFAQAPQYAPIQFAGHESGEFFFLPKGAGRAP
;
A
#
# COMPACT_ATOMS: atom_id res chain seq x y z
N MET A 1 27.73 -64.33 20.82
CA MET A 1 27.61 -65.78 21.06
C MET A 1 26.90 -66.01 22.38
N GLN A 2 25.78 -66.77 22.35
CA GLN A 2 25.13 -67.62 23.38
C GLN A 2 25.74 -67.64 24.81
N ARG A 3 25.04 -67.76 25.94
CA ARG A 3 23.76 -68.42 26.29
C ARG A 3 23.42 -68.15 27.78
N ILE A 4 22.13 -67.95 28.06
CA ILE A 4 21.26 -68.52 29.13
C ILE A 4 21.94 -69.33 30.27
N HIS A 5 21.60 -69.07 31.55
CA HIS A 5 21.00 -70.07 32.47
C HIS A 5 20.49 -69.51 33.81
N SER A 6 19.40 -70.16 34.22
CA SER A 6 18.47 -70.02 35.34
C SER A 6 19.01 -70.46 36.71
N GLY A 7 18.37 -70.01 37.79
CA GLY A 7 18.47 -70.62 39.12
C GLY A 7 17.41 -70.13 40.13
N LYS A 8 16.32 -70.88 40.27
CA LYS A 8 15.56 -71.11 41.53
C LYS A 8 16.03 -72.48 42.09
N PRO A 9 15.61 -73.02 43.27
CA PRO A 9 14.53 -72.64 44.19
C PRO A 9 14.91 -72.75 45.71
N SER A 10 14.00 -72.42 46.65
CA SER A 10 13.24 -73.33 47.55
C SER A 10 13.66 -73.26 49.03
N SER A 11 12.72 -72.96 49.93
CA SER A 11 12.32 -73.90 51.01
C SER A 11 10.99 -73.47 51.65
N MET A 12 10.14 -74.47 51.84
CA MET A 12 8.86 -74.44 52.56
C MET A 12 9.09 -74.67 54.06
N GLY A 13 8.21 -74.13 54.90
CA GLY A 13 8.09 -74.47 56.32
C GLY A 13 6.66 -74.25 56.82
N ARG A 14 6.00 -75.36 57.17
CA ARG A 14 4.61 -75.56 57.66
C ARG A 14 4.34 -74.85 59.01
N ALA A 15 3.13 -74.26 59.21
CA ALA A 15 1.98 -74.77 60.00
C ALA A 15 2.33 -75.32 61.41
N GLY A 16 1.65 -74.99 62.52
CA GLY A 16 0.46 -74.20 62.83
C GLY A 16 0.08 -74.34 64.33
N LEU A 17 -1.05 -73.73 64.70
CA LEU A 17 -1.87 -73.85 65.94
C LEU A 17 -1.40 -73.21 67.27
N GLY A 18 -2.32 -72.43 67.86
CA GLY A 18 -2.31 -71.99 69.27
C GLY A 18 -3.55 -71.15 69.63
N LEU A 19 -4.33 -71.63 70.61
CA LEU A 19 -5.67 -71.24 71.06
C LEU A 19 -5.91 -69.80 71.57
N ALA A 20 -7.18 -69.38 71.40
CA ALA A 20 -8.14 -68.75 72.34
C ALA A 20 -7.73 -67.58 73.27
N GLY A 21 -8.56 -66.52 73.28
CA GLY A 21 -8.58 -65.54 74.38
C GLY A 21 -9.43 -64.31 74.09
N LEU A 22 -10.47 -64.12 74.89
CA LEU A 22 -11.53 -63.11 74.80
C LEU A 22 -11.09 -61.70 75.27
N LEU A 23 -11.80 -60.70 74.74
CA LEU A 23 -12.19 -59.41 75.38
C LEU A 23 -11.12 -58.30 75.56
N THR A 24 -11.28 -57.19 74.82
CA THR A 24 -11.61 -55.82 75.29
C THR A 24 -11.08 -54.72 74.36
N VAL A 25 -12.03 -53.91 73.90
CA VAL A 25 -11.99 -52.48 73.48
C VAL A 25 -10.61 -51.82 73.43
N LEU A 26 -10.17 -51.45 72.22
CA LEU A 26 -9.26 -50.33 71.99
C LEU A 26 -9.59 -49.68 70.65
N LEU A 27 -9.60 -48.34 70.70
CA LEU A 27 -10.03 -47.41 69.66
C LEU A 27 -9.57 -47.83 68.27
N GLY A 28 -10.51 -47.83 67.33
CA GLY A 28 -10.18 -47.85 65.91
C GLY A 28 -9.29 -46.65 65.59
N ALA A 29 -8.01 -46.91 65.40
CA ALA A 29 -7.15 -46.04 64.62
C ALA A 29 -7.74 -46.02 63.20
N ILE A 30 -8.59 -45.02 62.94
CA ILE A 30 -8.81 -44.52 61.59
C ILE A 30 -7.43 -44.01 61.15
N GLY A 31 -6.62 -44.91 60.60
CA GLY A 31 -5.49 -44.49 59.78
C GLY A 31 -6.07 -43.55 58.72
N PRO A 32 -5.44 -42.39 58.46
CA PRO A 32 -5.93 -41.52 57.41
C PRO A 32 -5.98 -42.36 56.14
N GLN A 33 -7.20 -42.55 55.62
CA GLN A 33 -7.34 -42.99 54.23
C GLN A 33 -6.44 -42.05 53.43
N PRO A 34 -5.62 -42.56 52.50
CA PRO A 34 -4.93 -41.68 51.59
C PRO A 34 -6.04 -40.89 50.91
N SER A 35 -6.18 -39.62 51.27
CA SER A 35 -6.95 -38.68 50.49
C SER A 35 -6.41 -38.84 49.08
N LEU A 36 -7.27 -39.26 48.16
CA LEU A 36 -7.01 -39.14 46.74
C LEU A 36 -6.84 -37.64 46.49
N ALA A 37 -5.62 -37.16 46.70
CA ALA A 37 -5.19 -35.85 46.27
C ALA A 37 -5.44 -35.86 44.77
N ALA A 38 -6.36 -35.00 44.32
CA ALA A 38 -6.63 -34.79 42.92
C ALA A 38 -5.29 -34.58 42.21
N LYS A 39 -4.94 -35.48 41.29
CA LYS A 39 -3.76 -35.31 40.44
C LYS A 39 -4.05 -34.10 39.55
N GLY A 40 -3.38 -32.99 39.84
CA GLY A 40 -3.33 -31.88 38.89
C GLY A 40 -2.74 -32.31 37.55
N PRO A 41 -2.92 -31.51 36.49
CA PRO A 41 -2.31 -31.77 35.18
C PRO A 41 -0.80 -31.92 35.33
N LYS A 42 -0.23 -32.94 34.69
CA LYS A 42 1.19 -33.27 34.76
C LYS A 42 1.96 -32.67 33.60
N ASN A 43 1.36 -32.65 32.42
CA ASN A 43 1.96 -32.14 31.18
C ASN A 43 0.95 -31.28 30.39
N ALA A 44 1.41 -30.63 29.30
CA ALA A 44 0.60 -29.72 28.48
C ALA A 44 -0.59 -30.43 27.81
N GLU A 45 -0.44 -31.71 27.50
CA GLU A 45 -1.46 -32.57 26.90
C GLU A 45 -2.68 -32.72 27.81
N ASP A 46 -2.49 -32.74 29.14
CA ASP A 46 -3.56 -32.88 30.12
C ASP A 46 -4.52 -31.67 30.15
N LEU A 47 -4.11 -30.56 29.54
CA LEU A 47 -4.83 -29.28 29.47
C LEU A 47 -5.54 -29.06 28.13
N LEU A 48 -5.41 -30.00 27.18
CA LEU A 48 -6.09 -29.92 25.90
C LEU A 48 -7.60 -30.08 26.08
N ILE A 49 -8.38 -29.29 25.35
CA ILE A 49 -9.84 -29.42 25.29
C ILE A 49 -10.17 -30.64 24.45
N VAL A 50 -10.92 -31.57 25.04
CA VAL A 50 -11.38 -32.79 24.38
C VAL A 50 -12.89 -32.90 24.44
N ASP A 51 -13.48 -33.54 23.43
CA ASP A 51 -14.86 -33.98 23.48
C ASP A 51 -14.95 -35.22 24.40
N CYS A 52 -15.50 -35.03 25.59
CA CYS A 52 -15.57 -36.02 26.66
C CYS A 52 -16.98 -36.62 26.76
N LEU A 53 -17.07 -37.95 26.70
CA LEU A 53 -18.32 -38.67 26.90
C LEU A 53 -18.38 -39.22 28.32
N LEU A 54 -19.15 -38.55 29.18
CA LEU A 54 -19.31 -38.99 30.57
C LEU A 54 -20.21 -40.23 30.66
N PRO A 55 -19.88 -41.18 31.56
CA PRO A 55 -20.71 -42.35 31.78
C PRO A 55 -22.10 -41.96 32.30
N GLY A 56 -23.10 -42.77 31.97
CA GLY A 56 -24.45 -42.62 32.51
C GLY A 56 -24.42 -42.75 34.03
N GLN A 57 -25.11 -41.85 34.73
CA GLN A 57 -25.22 -41.91 36.18
C GLN A 57 -26.39 -42.80 36.56
N ILE A 58 -26.19 -43.72 37.51
CA ILE A 58 -27.28 -44.47 38.12
C ILE A 58 -28.04 -43.50 39.02
N ARG A 59 -29.28 -43.20 38.65
CA ARG A 59 -30.18 -42.35 39.43
C ARG A 59 -31.25 -43.22 40.09
N ARG A 60 -31.52 -42.93 41.36
CA ARG A 60 -32.51 -43.65 42.16
C ARG A 60 -33.76 -42.79 42.29
N LEU A 61 -34.90 -43.32 41.86
CA LEU A 61 -36.21 -42.71 41.99
C LEU A 61 -36.95 -43.37 43.17
N GLY A 62 -37.05 -42.65 44.28
CA GLY A 62 -37.62 -43.18 45.53
C GLY A 62 -36.82 -44.37 46.08
N SER A 63 -37.44 -45.20 46.92
CA SER A 63 -36.79 -46.40 47.47
C SER A 63 -36.72 -47.57 46.48
N ALA A 64 -37.51 -47.55 45.40
CA ALA A 64 -37.87 -48.76 44.65
C ALA A 64 -37.28 -48.89 43.24
N ALA A 65 -36.79 -47.83 42.59
CA ALA A 65 -36.29 -47.92 41.21
C ALA A 65 -34.96 -47.20 41.02
N SER A 66 -34.04 -47.84 40.30
CA SER A 66 -32.80 -47.24 39.79
C SER A 66 -32.80 -47.29 38.27
N PHE A 67 -32.46 -46.19 37.62
CA PHE A 67 -32.32 -46.11 36.17
C PHE A 67 -31.01 -45.43 35.81
N MET A 68 -30.42 -45.83 34.68
CA MET A 68 -29.18 -45.24 34.18
C MET A 68 -29.51 -44.08 33.25
N SER A 69 -28.96 -42.89 33.50
CA SER A 69 -29.10 -41.78 32.57
C SER A 69 -28.35 -42.05 31.26
N ALA A 70 -28.74 -41.39 30.18
CA ALA A 70 -27.92 -41.38 28.97
C ALA A 70 -26.52 -40.85 29.28
N ARG A 71 -25.51 -41.33 28.52
CA ARG A 71 -24.17 -40.77 28.53
C ARG A 71 -24.24 -39.30 28.11
N ARG A 72 -23.43 -38.45 28.72
CA ARG A 72 -23.50 -37.00 28.49
C ARG A 72 -22.24 -36.51 27.78
N PRO A 73 -22.34 -36.05 26.52
CA PRO A 73 -21.22 -35.40 25.86
C PRO A 73 -21.00 -34.01 26.49
N ILE A 74 -19.75 -33.66 26.76
CA ILE A 74 -19.31 -32.34 27.21
C ILE A 74 -17.96 -32.00 26.57
N ARG A 75 -17.62 -30.71 26.46
CA ARG A 75 -16.24 -30.26 26.19
C ARG A 75 -15.56 -29.89 27.50
N THR A 76 -14.42 -30.49 27.79
CA THR A 76 -13.63 -30.22 29.02
C THR A 76 -12.16 -30.55 28.79
N THR A 77 -11.27 -30.34 29.77
CA THR A 77 -9.87 -30.79 29.63
C THR A 77 -9.77 -32.31 29.64
N GLN A 78 -8.72 -32.83 29.00
CA GLN A 78 -8.30 -34.23 29.12
C GLN A 78 -8.27 -34.70 30.58
N SER A 79 -7.63 -33.92 31.46
CA SER A 79 -7.56 -34.21 32.90
C SER A 79 -8.93 -34.26 33.60
N ASP A 80 -9.83 -33.31 33.34
CA ASP A 80 -11.18 -33.33 33.95
C ASP A 80 -12.01 -34.51 33.46
N CYS A 81 -11.86 -34.88 32.19
CA CYS A 81 -12.52 -36.05 31.64
C CYS A 81 -12.06 -37.35 32.33
N GLU A 82 -10.75 -37.52 32.53
CA GLU A 82 -10.18 -38.66 33.27
C GLU A 82 -10.71 -38.74 34.70
N ILE A 83 -10.69 -37.61 35.42
CA ILE A 83 -11.14 -37.53 36.82
C ILE A 83 -12.60 -37.95 36.93
N ARG A 84 -13.43 -37.60 35.94
CA ARG A 84 -14.86 -37.88 35.92
C ARG A 84 -15.21 -39.25 35.32
N GLY A 85 -14.20 -40.06 35.01
CA GLY A 85 -14.36 -41.38 34.40
C GLY A 85 -14.98 -41.35 33.01
N GLY A 86 -14.82 -40.23 32.30
CA GLY A 86 -15.30 -40.04 30.94
C GLY A 86 -14.42 -40.74 29.92
N GLU A 87 -15.03 -41.15 28.81
CA GLU A 87 -14.33 -41.64 27.64
C GLU A 87 -13.95 -40.43 26.77
N TYR A 88 -12.66 -40.28 26.48
CA TYR A 88 -12.14 -39.30 25.53
C TYR A 88 -11.01 -39.93 24.73
N VAL A 89 -10.64 -39.31 23.61
CA VAL A 89 -9.62 -39.85 22.72
C VAL A 89 -8.24 -39.37 23.18
N ALA A 90 -7.47 -40.24 23.83
CA ALA A 90 -6.16 -39.91 24.43
C ALA A 90 -5.06 -39.54 23.41
N TYR A 91 -5.23 -39.95 22.15
CA TYR A 91 -4.41 -39.52 21.02
C TYR A 91 -5.33 -39.33 19.83
N ASP A 92 -5.50 -38.07 19.42
CA ASP A 92 -6.42 -37.74 18.35
C ASP A 92 -5.93 -38.27 17.00
N ARG A 93 -6.51 -39.39 16.57
CA ARG A 93 -6.81 -39.68 15.16
C ARG A 93 -8.32 -39.51 14.87
N ALA A 94 -9.11 -39.05 15.83
CA ALA A 94 -10.51 -38.67 15.70
C ALA A 94 -10.61 -37.39 14.87
N ASN A 95 -10.56 -37.62 13.56
CA ASN A 95 -10.92 -36.62 12.59
C ASN A 95 -12.40 -36.19 12.78
N TYR A 96 -12.75 -35.00 12.33
CA TYR A 96 -14.12 -34.48 12.50
C TYR A 96 -15.15 -35.19 11.62
N GLN A 97 -14.74 -36.26 10.94
CA GLN A 97 -15.64 -37.25 10.33
C GLN A 97 -16.46 -37.99 11.40
N THR A 98 -15.90 -38.22 12.59
CA THR A 98 -16.63 -38.80 13.73
C THR A 98 -17.52 -37.77 14.44
N ALA A 99 -17.05 -36.52 14.60
CA ALA A 99 -17.85 -35.41 15.12
C ALA A 99 -19.06 -35.09 14.23
N LEU A 100 -18.88 -35.16 12.90
CA LEU A 100 -19.95 -34.98 11.92
C LEU A 100 -21.10 -35.96 12.17
N GLN A 101 -20.84 -37.23 12.48
CA GLN A 101 -21.89 -38.22 12.74
C GLN A 101 -22.75 -37.87 13.96
N VAL A 102 -22.14 -37.33 15.01
CA VAL A 102 -22.83 -36.93 16.24
C VAL A 102 -23.68 -35.69 16.01
N TRP A 103 -23.08 -34.63 15.44
CA TRP A 103 -23.77 -33.37 15.17
C TRP A 103 -24.85 -33.51 14.10
N MET A 104 -24.66 -34.39 13.11
CA MET A 104 -25.63 -34.64 12.04
C MET A 104 -26.98 -35.09 12.60
N THR A 105 -27.00 -35.98 13.59
CA THR A 105 -28.26 -36.46 14.18
C THR A 105 -29.05 -35.31 14.81
N GLN A 106 -28.37 -34.40 15.50
CA GLN A 106 -29.01 -33.23 16.13
C GLN A 106 -29.37 -32.15 15.12
N ALA A 107 -28.55 -31.94 14.09
CA ALA A 107 -28.81 -31.00 13.01
C ALA A 107 -30.05 -31.40 12.20
N LEU A 108 -30.21 -32.72 11.96
CA LEU A 108 -31.39 -33.31 11.34
C LEU A 108 -32.64 -33.20 12.22
N SER A 109 -32.47 -33.22 13.55
CA SER A 109 -33.56 -32.98 14.51
C SER A 109 -33.99 -31.50 14.63
N GLY A 110 -33.31 -30.59 13.92
CA GLY A 110 -33.70 -29.18 13.80
C GLY A 110 -32.95 -28.21 14.72
N SER A 111 -31.96 -28.65 15.51
CA SER A 111 -31.19 -27.74 16.38
C SER A 111 -30.36 -26.76 15.55
N ALA A 112 -30.65 -25.45 15.64
CA ALA A 112 -29.89 -24.40 14.96
C ALA A 112 -28.40 -24.39 15.35
N GLU A 113 -28.10 -24.69 16.61
CA GLU A 113 -26.73 -24.82 17.11
C GLU A 113 -26.01 -26.01 16.44
N ALA A 114 -26.65 -27.18 16.39
CA ALA A 114 -26.07 -28.36 15.74
C ALA A 114 -25.91 -28.15 14.22
N GLN A 115 -26.85 -27.46 13.57
CA GLN A 115 -26.76 -27.09 12.16
C GLN A 115 -25.57 -26.15 11.91
N ASN A 116 -25.31 -25.17 12.78
CA ASN A 116 -24.12 -24.34 12.70
C ASN A 116 -22.84 -25.18 12.83
N TYR A 117 -22.75 -26.09 13.79
CA TYR A 117 -21.58 -26.94 13.96
C TYR A 117 -21.33 -27.87 12.76
N VAL A 118 -22.38 -28.45 12.17
CA VAL A 118 -22.25 -29.23 10.93
C VAL A 118 -21.73 -28.34 9.79
N GLY A 119 -22.22 -27.11 9.66
CA GLY A 119 -21.71 -26.14 8.70
C GLY A 119 -20.22 -25.81 8.90
N GLU A 120 -19.78 -25.62 10.15
CA GLU A 120 -18.38 -25.35 10.49
C GLU A 120 -17.46 -26.54 10.14
N ILE A 121 -17.93 -27.78 10.32
CA ILE A 121 -17.16 -28.98 9.94
C ILE A 121 -16.94 -29.03 8.43
N TYR A 122 -17.98 -28.76 7.63
CA TYR A 122 -17.88 -28.71 6.17
C TYR A 122 -17.03 -27.54 5.68
N LEU A 123 -17.14 -26.37 6.31
CA LEU A 123 -16.36 -25.18 5.98
C LEU A 123 -14.86 -25.41 6.15
N LYS A 124 -14.47 -25.98 7.30
CA LYS A 124 -13.07 -26.14 7.67
C LYS A 124 -12.39 -27.37 7.04
N GLY A 125 -13.15 -28.27 6.41
CA GLY A 125 -12.60 -29.49 5.80
C GLY A 125 -11.98 -30.42 6.83
N LEU A 126 -12.68 -30.58 7.94
CA LEU A 126 -12.15 -31.24 9.10
C LEU A 126 -12.54 -32.72 9.05
N GLY A 127 -11.58 -33.58 8.69
CA GLY A 127 -11.84 -35.02 8.51
C GLY A 127 -12.54 -35.41 7.20
N THR A 128 -13.00 -34.45 6.40
CA THR A 128 -13.36 -34.60 4.98
C THR A 128 -12.82 -33.40 4.21
N PRO A 129 -12.65 -33.46 2.87
CA PRO A 129 -12.35 -32.25 2.10
C PRO A 129 -13.38 -31.14 2.41
N PRO A 130 -12.96 -29.86 2.46
CA PRO A 130 -13.90 -28.75 2.62
C PRO A 130 -14.99 -28.81 1.56
N ASP A 131 -16.24 -28.65 1.98
CA ASP A 131 -17.40 -28.55 1.10
C ASP A 131 -18.17 -27.29 1.46
N PHE A 132 -17.79 -26.19 0.80
CA PHE A 132 -18.37 -24.88 1.06
C PHE A 132 -19.85 -24.81 0.66
N GLY A 133 -20.29 -25.61 -0.32
CA GLY A 133 -21.68 -25.66 -0.73
C GLY A 133 -22.56 -26.30 0.35
N MET A 134 -22.08 -27.40 0.96
CA MET A 134 -22.73 -28.01 2.11
C MET A 134 -22.70 -27.09 3.34
N ALA A 135 -21.58 -26.41 3.58
CA ALA A 135 -21.48 -25.43 4.66
C ALA A 135 -22.55 -24.33 4.52
N ALA A 136 -22.71 -23.75 3.32
CA ALA A 136 -23.72 -22.73 3.05
C ALA A 136 -25.15 -23.21 3.34
N GLN A 137 -25.49 -24.44 2.95
CA GLN A 137 -26.82 -25.01 3.21
C GLN A 137 -27.10 -25.16 4.70
N TRP A 138 -26.12 -25.60 5.49
CA TRP A 138 -26.28 -25.78 6.92
C TRP A 138 -26.31 -24.46 7.68
N PHE A 139 -25.47 -23.49 7.29
CA PHE A 139 -25.53 -22.14 7.86
C PHE A 139 -26.85 -21.45 7.52
N GLN A 140 -27.38 -21.61 6.30
CA GLN A 140 -28.69 -21.06 5.93
C GLN A 140 -29.80 -21.58 6.84
N LYS A 141 -29.87 -22.90 7.08
CA LYS A 141 -30.89 -23.50 7.97
C LYS A 141 -30.85 -22.95 9.40
N ALA A 142 -29.65 -22.71 9.93
CA ALA A 142 -29.48 -22.13 11.26
C ALA A 142 -29.76 -20.61 11.26
N ALA A 143 -29.36 -19.90 10.20
CA ALA A 143 -29.60 -18.47 10.01
C ALA A 143 -31.10 -18.14 9.91
N ASP A 144 -31.88 -18.98 9.23
CA ASP A 144 -33.34 -18.85 9.09
C ASP A 144 -34.07 -18.98 10.43
N GLN A 145 -33.47 -19.69 11.40
CA GLN A 145 -33.96 -19.79 12.77
C GLN A 145 -33.54 -18.61 13.65
N GLY A 146 -32.90 -17.59 13.08
CA GLY A 146 -32.40 -16.41 13.80
C GLY A 146 -31.07 -16.63 14.52
N PHE A 147 -30.36 -17.74 14.26
CA PHE A 147 -29.09 -18.01 14.93
C PHE A 147 -27.98 -17.07 14.43
N LYS A 148 -27.62 -16.10 15.25
CA LYS A 148 -26.68 -15.01 14.91
C LYS A 148 -25.33 -15.51 14.42
N ARG A 149 -24.77 -16.55 15.05
CA ARG A 149 -23.48 -17.16 14.66
C ARG A 149 -23.55 -17.76 13.26
N ALA A 150 -24.67 -18.40 12.90
CA ALA A 150 -24.86 -18.92 11.55
C ALA A 150 -25.05 -17.83 10.49
N LYS A 151 -25.75 -16.72 10.81
CA LYS A 151 -25.85 -15.55 9.92
C LYS A 151 -24.46 -14.97 9.61
N THR A 152 -23.61 -14.88 10.62
CA THR A 152 -22.22 -14.41 10.48
C THR A 152 -21.39 -15.35 9.60
N ASN A 153 -21.48 -16.67 9.84
CA ASN A 153 -20.79 -17.68 9.04
C ASN A 153 -21.29 -17.74 7.58
N LEU A 154 -22.59 -17.56 7.36
CA LEU A 154 -23.17 -17.50 6.02
C LEU A 154 -22.75 -16.23 5.26
N ALA A 155 -22.70 -15.08 5.96
CA ALA A 155 -22.24 -13.82 5.39
C ALA A 155 -20.80 -13.94 4.86
N TYR A 156 -19.92 -14.59 5.62
CA TYR A 156 -18.54 -14.86 5.22
C TYR A 156 -18.45 -15.67 3.91
N LEU A 157 -19.32 -16.66 3.72
CA LEU A 157 -19.34 -17.42 2.46
C LEU A 157 -19.71 -16.56 1.25
N TYR A 158 -20.66 -15.63 1.41
CA TYR A 158 -21.05 -14.68 0.36
C TYR A 158 -19.99 -13.61 0.11
N GLU A 159 -19.26 -13.17 1.13
CA GLU A 159 -18.15 -12.22 1.00
C GLU A 159 -16.98 -12.81 0.20
N GLU A 160 -16.60 -14.04 0.53
CA GLU A 160 -15.45 -14.72 -0.10
C GLU A 160 -15.82 -15.51 -1.37
N GLY A 161 -17.12 -15.70 -1.64
CA GLY A 161 -17.58 -16.53 -2.77
C GLY A 161 -17.28 -18.03 -2.58
N LEU A 162 -17.27 -18.51 -1.33
CA LEU A 162 -16.96 -19.89 -1.00
C LEU A 162 -18.21 -20.75 -1.05
N GLY A 163 -18.34 -21.58 -2.10
CA GLY A 163 -19.48 -22.49 -2.27
C GLY A 163 -20.81 -21.80 -2.59
N VAL A 164 -20.80 -20.47 -2.69
CA VAL A 164 -21.88 -19.60 -3.14
C VAL A 164 -21.31 -18.55 -4.09
N GLN A 165 -22.13 -17.98 -4.95
CA GLN A 165 -21.69 -16.85 -5.77
C GLN A 165 -21.40 -15.67 -4.84
N LYS A 166 -20.21 -15.05 -5.01
CA LYS A 166 -19.83 -13.86 -4.24
C LYS A 166 -20.89 -12.76 -4.37
N ASP A 167 -21.37 -12.27 -3.23
CA ASP A 167 -22.41 -11.25 -3.13
C ASP A 167 -22.20 -10.43 -1.85
N GLU A 168 -21.48 -9.31 -2.00
CA GLU A 168 -21.10 -8.42 -0.91
C GLU A 168 -22.33 -7.77 -0.25
N LEU A 169 -23.40 -7.50 -1.02
CA LEU A 169 -24.64 -6.91 -0.49
C LEU A 169 -25.38 -7.91 0.40
N LYS A 170 -25.43 -9.18 -0.01
CA LYS A 170 -26.05 -10.25 0.78
C LYS A 170 -25.24 -10.55 2.05
N ALA A 171 -23.91 -10.56 1.96
CA ALA A 171 -23.03 -10.68 3.11
C ALA A 171 -23.29 -9.56 4.14
N LEU A 172 -23.31 -8.31 3.67
CA LEU A 172 -23.52 -7.13 4.53
C LEU A 172 -24.89 -7.15 5.23
N ASN A 173 -25.94 -7.56 4.52
CA ASN A 173 -27.28 -7.71 5.10
C ASN A 173 -27.32 -8.78 6.19
N LEU A 174 -26.69 -9.93 5.97
CA LEU A 174 -26.60 -11.01 6.96
C LEU A 174 -25.80 -10.60 8.20
N TYR A 175 -24.70 -9.85 8.03
CA TYR A 175 -23.95 -9.28 9.15
C TYR A 175 -24.78 -8.29 9.95
N ARG A 176 -25.52 -7.40 9.27
CA ARG A 176 -26.45 -6.47 9.92
C ARG A 176 -27.48 -7.21 10.76
N GLU A 177 -28.10 -8.24 10.20
CA GLU A 177 -29.09 -9.03 10.93
C GLU A 177 -28.50 -9.79 12.12
N ALA A 178 -27.27 -10.30 12.00
CA ALA A 178 -26.55 -10.92 13.12
C ALA A 178 -26.30 -9.92 14.26
N SER A 179 -26.02 -8.65 13.92
CA SER A 179 -25.81 -7.58 14.90
C SER A 179 -27.08 -7.15 15.63
N GLY A 180 -28.26 -7.36 15.03
CA GLY A 180 -29.56 -6.95 15.59
C GLY A 180 -29.93 -5.48 15.36
N ALA A 181 -29.29 -4.81 14.40
CA ALA A 181 -29.75 -3.50 13.92
C ALA A 181 -31.10 -3.66 13.20
N SER A 182 -32.13 -2.88 13.57
CA SER A 182 -33.47 -2.95 12.97
C SER A 182 -33.90 -1.58 12.43
N GLY A 183 -34.32 -1.55 11.17
CA GLY A 183 -34.79 -0.33 10.48
C GLY A 183 -34.33 -0.23 9.02
N ASP A 184 -35.14 0.47 8.22
CA ASP A 184 -34.92 0.81 6.81
C ASP A 184 -34.04 2.09 6.66
N GLU A 185 -33.10 2.28 7.58
CA GLU A 185 -32.18 3.43 7.57
C GLU A 185 -30.98 3.24 6.63
N LEU A 186 -31.02 2.16 5.84
CA LEU A 186 -30.04 1.80 4.82
C LEU A 186 -30.73 1.75 3.45
N LEU A 187 -31.22 2.89 2.98
CA LEU A 187 -31.44 3.11 1.56
C LEU A 187 -30.08 3.14 0.84
N PHE A 188 -29.52 1.98 0.49
CA PHE A 188 -28.44 1.89 -0.49
C PHE A 188 -28.97 1.54 -1.89
N ALA A 189 -30.02 2.25 -2.30
CA ALA A 189 -30.30 2.47 -3.72
C ALA A 189 -29.58 3.72 -4.26
N SER A 190 -28.97 4.56 -3.41
CA SER A 190 -28.31 5.80 -3.87
C SER A 190 -26.80 5.66 -4.02
N ALA A 191 -26.08 5.01 -3.10
CA ALA A 191 -24.61 4.96 -3.22
C ALA A 191 -24.15 4.05 -4.37
N VAL A 192 -24.79 2.90 -4.56
CA VAL A 192 -24.44 1.97 -5.65
C VAL A 192 -24.96 2.49 -6.99
N GLN A 193 -26.16 3.08 -7.05
CA GLN A 193 -26.67 3.72 -8.26
C GLN A 193 -25.88 4.97 -8.64
N VAL A 194 -25.50 5.83 -7.68
CA VAL A 194 -24.65 7.00 -7.94
C VAL A 194 -23.24 6.56 -8.30
N GLN A 195 -22.71 5.49 -7.72
CA GLN A 195 -21.42 4.93 -8.13
C GLN A 195 -21.49 4.29 -9.51
N LEU A 196 -22.55 3.58 -9.86
CA LEU A 196 -22.76 3.03 -11.20
C LEU A 196 -22.98 4.14 -12.22
N GLU A 197 -23.82 5.14 -11.95
CA GLU A 197 -24.04 6.29 -12.84
C GLU A 197 -22.79 7.17 -12.95
N ALA A 198 -22.02 7.35 -11.87
CA ALA A 198 -20.74 8.03 -11.93
C ALA A 198 -19.69 7.22 -12.68
N LYS A 199 -19.69 5.89 -12.54
CA LYS A 199 -18.80 5.01 -13.29
C LYS A 199 -19.20 4.91 -14.75
N ASP A 200 -20.48 4.92 -15.08
CA ASP A 200 -20.99 4.94 -16.45
C ASP A 200 -20.74 6.30 -17.12
N ALA A 201 -20.85 7.40 -16.36
CA ALA A 201 -20.46 8.73 -16.82
C ALA A 201 -18.94 8.85 -17.00
N GLU A 202 -18.15 8.26 -16.11
CA GLU A 202 -16.69 8.18 -16.20
C GLU A 202 -16.27 7.31 -17.40
N ILE A 203 -16.91 6.15 -17.61
CA ILE A 203 -16.69 5.28 -18.77
C ILE A 203 -17.09 6.01 -20.05
N GLY A 204 -18.23 6.71 -20.08
CA GLY A 204 -18.66 7.50 -21.24
C GLY A 204 -17.71 8.66 -21.56
N ALA A 205 -17.21 9.35 -20.53
CA ALA A 205 -16.21 10.40 -20.69
C ALA A 205 -14.88 9.85 -21.19
N LEU A 206 -14.40 8.74 -20.62
CA LEU A 206 -13.18 8.06 -21.05
C LEU A 206 -13.31 7.49 -22.46
N GLN A 207 -14.46 6.94 -22.83
CA GLN A 207 -14.73 6.48 -24.20
C GLN A 207 -14.72 7.64 -25.19
N THR A 208 -15.33 8.77 -24.83
CA THR A 208 -15.32 9.98 -25.66
C THR A 208 -13.91 10.54 -25.81
N GLU A 209 -13.11 10.54 -24.72
CA GLU A 209 -11.73 10.98 -24.77
C GLU A 209 -10.86 10.02 -25.59
N VAL A 210 -11.00 8.70 -25.41
CA VAL A 210 -10.30 7.69 -26.22
C VAL A 210 -10.66 7.82 -27.69
N GLU A 211 -11.94 8.07 -28.03
CA GLU A 211 -12.35 8.32 -29.41
C GLU A 211 -11.79 9.63 -29.97
N ALA A 212 -11.77 10.70 -29.17
CA ALA A 212 -11.17 11.98 -29.55
C ALA A 212 -9.66 11.83 -29.81
N ARG A 213 -8.94 11.15 -28.90
CA ARG A 213 -7.52 10.81 -29.03
C ARG A 213 -7.25 9.90 -30.21
N ARG A 214 -8.13 8.93 -30.48
CA ARG A 214 -8.02 8.04 -31.64
C ARG A 214 -8.21 8.81 -32.95
N LYS A 215 -9.18 9.73 -33.02
CA LYS A 215 -9.38 10.61 -34.18
C LYS A 215 -8.20 11.56 -34.38
N GLU A 216 -7.65 12.10 -33.29
CA GLU A 216 -6.45 12.95 -33.32
C GLU A 216 -5.23 12.16 -33.83
N ALA A 217 -4.99 10.96 -33.29
CA ALA A 217 -3.91 10.08 -33.72
C ALA A 217 -4.07 9.63 -35.18
N GLU A 218 -5.30 9.37 -35.63
CA GLU A 218 -5.58 9.03 -37.03
C GLU A 218 -5.38 10.23 -37.97
N SER A 219 -5.77 11.43 -37.55
CA SER A 219 -5.51 12.68 -38.27
C SER A 219 -4.01 12.93 -38.40
N LEU A 220 -3.25 12.79 -37.32
CA LEU A 220 -1.79 12.95 -37.31
C LEU A 220 -1.11 11.89 -38.19
N ARG A 221 -1.53 10.62 -38.13
CA ARG A 221 -1.05 9.56 -39.05
C ARG A 221 -1.40 9.85 -40.50
N GLY A 222 -2.52 10.52 -40.76
CA GLY A 222 -2.89 11.01 -42.10
C GLY A 222 -1.92 12.08 -42.58
N LYS A 223 -1.63 13.09 -41.74
CA LYS A 223 -0.70 14.18 -42.04
C LYS A 223 0.72 13.68 -42.28
N VAL A 224 1.22 12.77 -41.44
CA VAL A 224 2.55 12.18 -41.61
C VAL A 224 2.65 11.45 -42.95
N ARG A 225 1.65 10.62 -43.30
CA ARG A 225 1.62 9.92 -44.61
C ARG A 225 1.59 10.87 -45.79
N GLU A 226 0.84 11.96 -45.71
CA GLU A 226 0.78 12.99 -46.74
C GLU A 226 2.15 13.68 -46.90
N LEU A 227 2.77 14.09 -45.79
CA LEU A 227 4.09 14.72 -45.80
C LEU A 227 5.18 13.77 -46.33
N GLU A 228 5.14 12.48 -45.98
CA GLU A 228 6.05 11.46 -46.50
C GLU A 228 5.89 11.27 -48.02
N SER A 229 4.65 11.30 -48.55
CA SER A 229 4.39 11.23 -49.99
C SER A 229 4.91 12.47 -50.73
N GLN A 230 4.67 13.66 -50.17
CA GLN A 230 5.20 14.92 -50.71
C GLN A 230 6.73 14.95 -50.70
N LEU A 231 7.35 14.43 -49.64
CA LEU A 231 8.80 14.28 -49.55
C LEU A 231 9.34 13.37 -50.66
N SER A 232 8.72 12.20 -50.84
CA SER A 232 9.13 11.21 -51.83
C SER A 232 9.06 11.76 -53.27
N SER A 233 7.93 12.37 -53.63
CA SER A 233 7.74 12.97 -54.97
C SER A 233 8.74 14.10 -55.25
N ARG A 234 9.03 14.95 -54.25
CA ARG A 234 10.00 16.04 -54.40
C ARG A 234 11.43 15.54 -54.53
N LYS A 235 11.80 14.46 -53.81
CA LYS A 235 13.12 13.81 -53.98
C LYS A 235 13.29 13.26 -55.39
N GLN A 236 12.27 12.60 -55.94
CA GLN A 236 12.30 12.13 -57.33
C GLN A 236 12.43 13.27 -58.34
N ALA A 237 11.67 14.36 -58.16
CA ALA A 237 11.76 15.53 -59.04
C ALA A 237 13.16 16.19 -58.99
N LEU A 238 13.80 16.23 -57.81
CA LEU A 238 15.16 16.73 -57.65
C LEU A 238 16.18 15.89 -58.44
N ASP A 239 16.04 14.57 -58.41
CA ASP A 239 16.93 13.66 -59.13
C ASP A 239 16.77 13.79 -60.65
N SER A 240 15.53 13.93 -61.13
CA SER A 240 15.26 14.23 -62.56
C SER A 240 15.88 15.57 -62.98
N ALA A 241 15.68 16.63 -62.19
CA ALA A 241 16.23 17.95 -62.49
C ALA A 241 17.78 17.96 -62.52
N ARG A 242 18.43 17.19 -61.65
CA ARG A 242 19.90 17.01 -61.66
C ARG A 242 20.38 16.32 -62.94
N SER A 243 19.64 15.34 -63.44
CA SER A 243 19.97 14.65 -64.70
C SER A 243 19.79 15.57 -65.92
N GLU A 244 18.80 16.46 -65.91
CA GLU A 244 18.64 17.47 -66.96
C GLU A 244 19.79 18.48 -66.94
N LEU A 245 20.19 18.93 -65.74
CA LEU A 245 21.29 19.87 -65.56
C LEU A 245 22.62 19.32 -66.08
N SER A 246 22.92 18.04 -65.85
CA SER A 246 24.14 17.41 -66.37
C SER A 246 24.15 17.36 -67.90
N GLY A 247 22.99 17.10 -68.53
CA GLY A 247 22.84 17.15 -69.99
C GLY A 247 23.10 18.55 -70.56
N LEU A 248 22.51 19.59 -69.96
CA LEU A 248 22.73 20.98 -70.38
C LEU A 248 24.20 21.42 -70.24
N ARG A 249 24.86 21.03 -69.14
CA ARG A 249 26.29 21.30 -68.93
C ARG A 249 27.17 20.66 -70.01
N GLN A 250 26.84 19.44 -70.43
CA GLN A 250 27.58 18.75 -71.49
C GLN A 250 27.41 19.45 -72.85
N GLN A 251 26.19 19.85 -73.20
CA GLN A 251 25.90 20.60 -74.43
C GLN A 251 26.64 21.95 -74.46
N LEU A 252 26.64 22.66 -73.34
CA LEU A 252 27.36 23.92 -73.19
C LEU A 252 28.87 23.76 -73.37
N SER A 253 29.46 22.71 -72.80
CA SER A 253 30.89 22.43 -72.95
C SER A 253 31.28 22.14 -74.41
N GLU A 254 30.40 21.52 -75.19
CA GLU A 254 30.68 21.18 -76.59
C GLU A 254 30.63 22.45 -77.46
N ALA A 255 29.62 23.30 -77.25
CA ALA A 255 29.47 24.58 -77.96
C ALA A 255 30.57 25.61 -77.63
N ARG A 256 31.18 25.54 -76.43
CA ARG A 256 32.37 26.36 -76.08
C ARG A 256 33.62 25.94 -76.84
N LYS A 257 33.78 24.64 -77.17
CA LYS A 257 34.96 24.15 -77.89
C LYS A 257 34.95 24.55 -79.37
N SER A 258 33.77 24.68 -79.98
CA SER A 258 33.64 25.05 -81.40
C SER A 258 33.88 26.53 -81.69
N THR A 259 33.73 27.42 -80.70
CA THR A 259 33.74 28.89 -80.89
C THR A 259 35.10 29.58 -80.77
N GLY A 260 36.16 28.87 -80.34
CA GLY A 260 37.56 29.30 -80.49
C GLY A 260 38.00 30.64 -79.85
N ALA A 261 37.16 31.31 -79.07
CA ALA A 261 37.50 32.56 -78.38
C ALA A 261 38.14 32.28 -77.01
N ASP A 262 38.96 33.23 -76.52
CA ASP A 262 39.78 33.14 -75.30
C ASP A 262 38.93 33.21 -73.99
N PHE A 263 37.90 32.37 -73.90
CA PHE A 263 37.03 32.19 -72.73
C PHE A 263 37.79 31.66 -71.50
N ALA A 264 39.00 31.13 -71.68
CA ALA A 264 39.84 30.63 -70.60
C ALA A 264 40.27 31.74 -69.61
N GLN A 265 40.34 33.00 -70.04
CA GLN A 265 40.59 34.13 -69.13
C GLN A 265 39.33 34.57 -68.38
N VAL A 266 38.16 34.53 -69.04
CA VAL A 266 36.85 34.81 -68.44
C VAL A 266 36.47 33.73 -67.42
N ASP A 267 36.70 32.46 -67.73
CA ASP A 267 36.45 31.34 -66.82
C ASP A 267 37.39 31.38 -65.61
N ARG A 268 38.64 31.84 -65.79
CA ARG A 268 39.55 32.10 -64.65
C ARG A 268 39.04 33.24 -63.76
N GLN A 269 38.63 34.36 -64.33
CA GLN A 269 38.05 35.47 -63.57
C GLN A 269 36.72 35.07 -62.90
N LYS A 270 35.89 34.25 -63.56
CA LYS A 270 34.67 33.68 -62.99
C LYS A 270 34.99 32.77 -61.81
N SER A 271 36.00 31.90 -61.96
CA SER A 271 36.45 31.02 -60.88
C SER A 271 37.00 31.80 -59.69
N GLU A 272 37.74 32.89 -59.92
CA GLU A 272 38.20 33.79 -58.87
C GLU A 272 37.04 34.51 -58.16
N LEU A 273 36.02 34.96 -58.90
CA LEU A 273 34.78 35.52 -58.33
C LEU A 273 33.99 34.49 -57.53
N ASP A 274 33.88 33.25 -58.02
CA ASP A 274 33.19 32.16 -57.34
C ASP A 274 33.94 31.75 -56.06
N GLN A 275 35.28 31.73 -56.09
CA GLN A 275 36.11 31.50 -54.89
C GLN A 275 35.93 32.61 -53.86
N ARG A 276 35.92 33.88 -54.28
CA ARG A 276 35.68 35.02 -53.39
C ARG A 276 34.25 35.05 -52.85
N ALA A 277 33.26 34.67 -53.66
CA ALA A 277 31.88 34.51 -53.23
C ALA A 277 31.73 33.38 -52.20
N ALA A 278 32.43 32.27 -52.40
CA ALA A 278 32.48 31.17 -51.43
C ALA A 278 33.20 31.58 -50.14
N GLU A 279 34.27 32.36 -50.23
CA GLU A 279 34.98 32.92 -49.06
C GLU A 279 34.09 33.91 -48.28
N LEU A 280 33.38 34.79 -48.97
CA LEU A 280 32.39 35.68 -48.36
C LEU A 280 31.26 34.88 -47.69
N GLN A 281 30.77 33.82 -48.32
CA GLN A 281 29.75 32.95 -47.73
C GLN A 281 30.28 32.22 -46.49
N ARG A 282 31.55 31.81 -46.48
CA ARG A 282 32.23 31.25 -45.30
C ARG A 282 32.35 32.29 -44.19
N LEU A 283 32.80 33.51 -44.49
CA LEU A 283 32.90 34.62 -43.53
C LEU A 283 31.52 34.98 -42.93
N MET A 284 30.46 34.96 -43.74
CA MET A 284 29.09 35.14 -43.27
C MET A 284 28.64 34.00 -42.34
N GLY A 285 29.02 32.75 -42.64
CA GLY A 285 28.79 31.60 -41.78
C GLY A 285 29.54 31.70 -40.45
N GLU A 286 30.81 32.11 -40.48
CA GLU A 286 31.62 32.35 -39.28
C GLU A 286 31.05 33.50 -38.42
N LEU A 287 30.60 34.59 -39.05
CA LEU A 287 29.92 35.68 -38.37
C LEU A 287 28.61 35.23 -37.71
N GLN A 288 27.82 34.40 -38.40
CA GLN A 288 26.60 33.84 -37.84
C GLN A 288 26.90 32.92 -36.65
N ALA A 289 27.90 32.03 -36.78
CA ALA A 289 28.31 31.15 -35.71
C ALA A 289 28.83 31.93 -34.49
N GLU A 290 29.60 33.02 -34.69
CA GLU A 290 30.10 33.87 -33.61
C GLU A 290 28.95 34.62 -32.91
N ARG A 291 27.93 35.08 -33.66
CA ARG A 291 26.71 35.67 -33.08
C ARG A 291 25.90 34.66 -32.27
N GLU A 292 25.74 33.43 -32.77
CA GLU A 292 25.04 32.36 -32.05
C GLU A 292 25.84 31.91 -30.80
N ALA A 293 27.17 31.89 -30.87
CA ALA A 293 28.02 31.61 -29.72
C ALA A 293 27.93 32.73 -28.67
N ALA A 294 27.90 34.00 -29.10
CA ALA A 294 27.68 35.15 -28.21
C ALA A 294 26.28 35.08 -27.56
N ALA A 295 25.24 34.73 -28.32
CA ALA A 295 23.89 34.56 -27.78
C ALA A 295 23.80 33.42 -26.75
N ARG A 296 24.49 32.30 -26.99
CA ARG A 296 24.59 31.20 -26.02
C ARG A 296 25.32 31.61 -24.74
N ARG A 297 26.44 32.32 -24.85
CA ARG A 297 27.18 32.84 -23.69
C ARG A 297 26.36 33.88 -22.92
N GLN A 298 25.59 34.70 -23.62
CA GLN A 298 24.66 35.65 -23.01
C GLN A 298 23.57 34.93 -22.20
N ALA A 299 22.96 33.88 -22.75
CA ALA A 299 22.00 33.05 -22.01
C ALA A 299 22.66 32.38 -20.77
N GLN A 300 23.91 31.93 -20.88
CA GLN A 300 24.66 31.38 -19.75
C GLN A 300 24.98 32.43 -18.68
N LEU A 301 25.31 33.68 -19.06
CA LEU A 301 25.49 34.78 -18.11
C LEU A 301 24.20 35.06 -17.34
N GLU A 302 23.06 35.07 -18.03
CA GLU A 302 21.75 35.30 -17.43
C GLU A 302 21.42 34.20 -16.41
N GLU A 303 21.69 32.95 -16.75
CA GLU A 303 21.55 31.82 -15.82
C GLU A 303 22.46 31.94 -14.59
N GLN A 304 23.75 32.25 -14.79
CA GLN A 304 24.70 32.42 -13.67
C GLN A 304 24.37 33.63 -12.79
N THR A 305 23.85 34.71 -13.38
CA THR A 305 23.43 35.92 -12.65
C THR A 305 22.21 35.63 -11.79
N GLU A 306 21.25 34.86 -12.31
CA GLU A 306 20.10 34.41 -11.52
C GLU A 306 20.51 33.41 -10.42
N ALA A 307 21.47 32.52 -10.69
CA ALA A 307 22.04 31.64 -9.68
C ALA A 307 22.76 32.42 -8.56
N LEU A 308 23.53 33.46 -8.92
CA LEU A 308 24.18 34.38 -7.99
C LEU A 308 23.17 35.08 -7.08
N LYS A 309 22.10 35.67 -7.65
CA LYS A 309 21.04 36.34 -6.88
C LYS A 309 20.38 35.39 -5.89
N ARG A 310 20.12 34.15 -6.29
CA ARG A 310 19.56 33.11 -5.40
C ARG A 310 20.51 32.78 -4.27
N ARG A 311 21.82 32.65 -4.55
CA ARG A 311 22.85 32.34 -3.57
C ARG A 311 23.06 33.47 -2.56
N GLU A 312 23.06 34.73 -3.03
CA GLU A 312 23.12 35.93 -2.18
C GLU A 312 21.90 36.02 -1.25
N ALA A 313 20.71 35.76 -1.76
CA ALA A 313 19.48 35.72 -0.95
C ALA A 313 19.52 34.59 0.09
N GLU A 314 20.08 33.43 -0.25
CA GLU A 314 20.24 32.31 0.67
C GLU A 314 21.24 32.62 1.80
N LEU A 315 22.37 33.25 1.47
CA LEU A 315 23.40 33.63 2.44
C LEU A 315 22.96 34.78 3.36
N ALA A 316 22.19 35.75 2.83
CA ALA A 316 21.55 36.80 3.64
C ALA A 316 20.56 36.22 4.68
N SER A 317 19.92 35.08 4.37
CA SER A 317 18.96 34.42 5.27
C SER A 317 19.61 33.61 6.40
N LYS A 318 20.89 33.20 6.25
CA LYS A 318 21.57 32.28 7.17
C LYS A 318 22.56 32.92 8.16
N GLY A 319 22.74 34.25 8.14
CA GLY A 319 23.71 34.95 9.00
C GLY A 319 25.15 34.70 8.52
N GLY A 320 25.72 35.69 7.84
CA GLY A 320 26.92 35.56 7.00
C GLY A 320 28.08 34.76 7.62
N SER A 321 28.50 33.71 6.91
CA SER A 321 29.76 33.02 7.14
C SER A 321 30.80 33.47 6.09
N VAL A 322 32.05 33.58 6.50
CA VAL A 322 33.19 34.02 5.65
C VAL A 322 33.38 33.15 4.41
N GLU A 323 32.96 31.88 4.45
CA GLU A 323 32.96 30.96 3.30
C GLU A 323 31.87 31.26 2.27
N GLY A 324 30.73 31.83 2.66
CA GLY A 324 29.68 32.24 1.73
C GLY A 324 30.10 33.44 0.88
N ASP A 325 30.81 34.39 1.50
CA ASP A 325 31.27 35.62 0.86
C ASP A 325 32.37 35.35 -0.18
N SER A 326 33.26 34.36 0.06
CA SER A 326 34.30 33.97 -0.90
C SER A 326 33.73 33.28 -2.15
N VAL A 327 32.66 32.48 -1.99
CA VAL A 327 31.95 31.83 -3.10
C VAL A 327 31.14 32.85 -3.93
N ILE A 328 30.51 33.83 -3.28
CA ILE A 328 29.87 34.94 -4.00
C ILE A 328 30.92 35.77 -4.76
N ALA A 329 32.07 36.07 -4.14
CA ALA A 329 33.15 36.82 -4.77
C ALA A 329 33.68 36.12 -6.04
N THR A 330 33.94 34.81 -5.96
CA THR A 330 34.39 34.00 -7.11
C THR A 330 33.34 33.89 -8.22
N LEU A 331 32.06 33.71 -7.88
CA LEU A 331 30.99 33.69 -8.88
C LEU A 331 30.77 35.08 -9.52
N LYS A 332 30.91 36.17 -8.76
CA LYS A 332 30.89 37.54 -9.30
C LYS A 332 32.07 37.77 -10.23
N GLU A 333 33.25 37.30 -9.87
CA GLU A 333 34.43 37.36 -10.72
C GLU A 333 34.21 36.57 -12.03
N GLN A 334 33.63 35.37 -11.96
CA GLN A 334 33.25 34.60 -13.15
C GLN A 334 32.22 35.32 -14.02
N ALA A 335 31.18 35.92 -13.44
CA ALA A 335 30.18 36.69 -14.19
C ALA A 335 30.80 37.95 -14.84
N GLN A 336 31.72 38.63 -14.15
CA GLN A 336 32.49 39.75 -14.71
C GLN A 336 33.39 39.30 -15.86
N GLN A 337 34.08 38.16 -15.73
CA GLN A 337 34.88 37.55 -16.79
C GLN A 337 34.00 37.19 -18.00
N LEU A 338 32.84 36.55 -17.80
CA LEU A 338 31.93 36.17 -18.88
C LEU A 338 31.38 37.42 -19.60
N THR A 339 31.05 38.47 -18.84
CA THR A 339 30.60 39.75 -19.40
C THR A 339 31.69 40.39 -20.28
N ALA A 340 32.95 40.38 -19.84
CA ALA A 340 34.08 40.86 -20.63
C ALA A 340 34.25 40.04 -21.92
N VAL A 341 34.11 38.70 -21.85
CA VAL A 341 34.17 37.81 -23.01
C VAL A 341 33.02 38.07 -23.99
N ILE A 342 31.80 38.29 -23.51
CA ILE A 342 30.63 38.61 -24.36
C ILE A 342 30.83 39.95 -25.06
N SER A 343 31.24 40.98 -24.32
CA SER A 343 31.56 42.30 -24.89
C SER A 343 32.65 42.21 -25.97
N GLN A 344 33.70 41.41 -25.71
CA GLN A 344 34.75 41.15 -26.69
C GLN A 344 34.21 40.40 -27.93
N ALA A 345 33.35 39.39 -27.75
CA ALA A 345 32.73 38.66 -28.85
C ALA A 345 31.79 39.54 -29.69
N GLN A 346 31.00 40.42 -29.06
CA GLN A 346 30.16 41.39 -29.75
C GLN A 346 30.99 42.42 -30.55
N THR A 347 32.11 42.86 -29.99
CA THR A 347 33.06 43.74 -30.69
C THR A 347 33.68 43.04 -31.90
N ARG A 348 34.09 41.77 -31.76
CA ARG A 348 34.59 40.95 -32.87
C ARG A 348 33.51 40.74 -33.94
N ALA A 349 32.29 40.41 -33.55
CA ALA A 349 31.17 40.23 -34.49
C ALA A 349 30.86 41.52 -35.26
N SER A 350 30.99 42.69 -34.60
CA SER A 350 30.82 44.00 -35.26
C SER A 350 31.97 44.30 -36.22
N ALA A 351 33.22 43.97 -35.87
CA ALA A 351 34.36 44.09 -36.76
C ALA A 351 34.26 43.13 -37.97
N MET A 352 33.86 41.88 -37.74
CA MET A 352 33.60 40.88 -38.79
C MET A 352 32.44 41.31 -39.69
N GLN A 353 31.39 41.94 -39.14
CA GLN A 353 30.32 42.53 -39.96
C GLN A 353 30.87 43.60 -40.89
N GLY A 354 31.71 44.51 -40.39
CA GLY A 354 32.39 45.49 -41.24
C GLY A 354 33.28 44.85 -42.32
N GLN A 355 33.97 43.75 -41.99
CA GLN A 355 34.75 42.98 -42.96
C GLN A 355 33.86 42.34 -44.04
N VAL A 356 32.74 41.71 -43.65
CA VAL A 356 31.74 41.15 -44.57
C VAL A 356 31.19 42.25 -45.49
N ASP A 357 30.85 43.41 -44.96
CA ASP A 357 30.30 44.53 -45.74
C ASP A 357 31.33 45.07 -46.74
N SER A 358 32.59 45.19 -46.33
CA SER A 358 33.69 45.64 -47.21
C SER A 358 34.00 44.63 -48.33
N GLN A 359 34.05 43.34 -47.99
CA GLN A 359 34.29 42.25 -48.93
C GLN A 359 33.14 42.11 -49.93
N LYS A 360 31.90 42.29 -49.44
CA LYS A 360 30.71 42.32 -50.27
C LYS A 360 30.76 43.48 -51.27
N ALA A 361 31.08 44.70 -50.81
CA ALA A 361 31.20 45.86 -51.70
C ALA A 361 32.31 45.67 -52.76
N LEU A 362 33.43 45.03 -52.39
CA LEU A 362 34.51 44.72 -53.31
C LEU A 362 34.10 43.66 -54.34
N LEU A 363 33.46 42.57 -53.89
CA LEU A 363 32.92 41.52 -54.76
C LEU A 363 31.88 42.09 -55.74
N ASP A 364 31.01 42.98 -55.28
CA ASP A 364 30.02 43.67 -56.13
C ASP A 364 30.71 44.54 -57.20
N GLY A 365 31.81 45.23 -56.85
CA GLY A 365 32.61 46.00 -57.79
C GLY A 365 33.33 45.13 -58.84
N GLU A 366 33.94 44.02 -58.42
CA GLU A 366 34.61 43.09 -59.33
C GLU A 366 33.64 42.33 -60.22
N ARG A 367 32.48 41.97 -59.68
CA ARG A 367 31.39 41.38 -60.46
C ARG A 367 30.92 42.33 -61.55
N LYS A 368 30.78 43.62 -61.24
CA LYS A 368 30.44 44.63 -62.25
C LYS A 368 31.52 44.73 -63.34
N ALA A 369 32.80 44.74 -62.96
CA ALA A 369 33.89 44.76 -63.93
C ALA A 369 33.94 43.50 -64.82
N TYR A 370 33.59 42.34 -64.26
CA TYR A 370 33.44 41.10 -65.00
C TYR A 370 32.25 41.14 -65.98
N GLU A 371 31.10 41.66 -65.53
CA GLU A 371 29.91 41.88 -66.38
C GLU A 371 30.23 42.85 -67.55
N ASP A 372 30.93 43.95 -67.28
CA ASP A 372 31.38 44.91 -68.30
C ASP A 372 32.34 44.26 -69.31
N ARG A 373 33.22 43.36 -68.87
CA ARG A 373 34.18 42.66 -69.73
C ARG A 373 33.53 41.56 -70.57
N ILE A 374 32.55 40.85 -70.03
CA ILE A 374 31.70 39.96 -70.82
C ILE A 374 31.01 40.77 -71.91
N ALA A 375 30.36 41.89 -71.58
CA ALA A 375 29.68 42.73 -72.56
C ALA A 375 30.61 43.21 -73.70
N GLN A 376 31.88 43.50 -73.40
CA GLN A 376 32.90 43.82 -74.41
C GLN A 376 33.26 42.63 -75.31
N LEU A 377 33.37 41.43 -74.75
CA LEU A 377 33.66 40.21 -75.51
C LEU A 377 32.45 39.78 -76.35
N GLU A 378 31.22 39.95 -75.84
CA GLU A 378 29.98 39.76 -76.58
C GLU A 378 29.93 40.70 -77.80
N ALA A 379 30.28 41.98 -77.62
CA ALA A 379 30.37 42.93 -78.73
C ALA A 379 31.45 42.58 -79.77
N ALA A 380 32.56 41.95 -79.35
CA ALA A 380 33.63 41.49 -80.23
C ALA A 380 33.30 40.18 -80.98
N ALA A 381 32.55 39.27 -80.34
CA ALA A 381 32.15 37.97 -80.89
C ALA A 381 31.00 38.09 -81.92
N ALA A 382 30.15 39.10 -81.79
CA ALA A 382 29.04 39.40 -82.71
C ALA A 382 29.45 39.55 -84.19
N GLY A 383 30.74 39.74 -84.48
CA GLY A 383 31.25 39.91 -85.84
C GLY A 383 31.73 38.65 -86.59
N ARG A 384 31.81 37.45 -85.98
CA ARG A 384 32.47 36.29 -86.63
C ARG A 384 31.68 34.99 -86.71
N GLN A 385 30.72 34.71 -85.80
CA GLN A 385 29.86 33.52 -85.86
C GLN A 385 28.66 33.70 -84.92
N GLN A 386 27.58 34.26 -85.46
CA GLN A 386 26.44 34.75 -84.67
C GLN A 386 25.59 33.61 -84.07
N ASP A 387 25.44 32.50 -84.82
CA ASP A 387 24.55 31.39 -84.43
C ASP A 387 25.09 30.57 -83.25
N ASP A 388 26.40 30.31 -83.18
CA ASP A 388 27.01 29.54 -82.08
C ASP A 388 27.03 30.32 -80.75
N TRP A 389 27.15 31.65 -80.83
CA TRP A 389 27.13 32.53 -79.67
C TRP A 389 25.71 32.69 -79.07
N GLU A 390 24.69 32.79 -79.91
CA GLU A 390 23.29 32.84 -79.46
C GLU A 390 22.87 31.52 -78.78
N LEU A 391 23.32 30.38 -79.30
CA LEU A 391 23.09 29.06 -78.69
C LEU A 391 23.73 28.94 -77.32
N MET A 392 24.98 29.40 -77.19
CA MET A 392 25.71 29.43 -75.92
C MET A 392 24.98 30.24 -74.85
N LYS A 393 24.52 31.45 -75.19
CA LYS A 393 23.78 32.33 -74.29
C LYS A 393 22.46 31.71 -73.81
N LEU A 394 21.77 31.01 -74.72
CA LEU A 394 20.54 30.30 -74.39
C LEU A 394 20.80 29.16 -73.40
N LEU A 395 21.84 28.34 -73.63
CA LEU A 395 22.19 27.23 -72.75
C LEU A 395 22.65 27.70 -71.37
N GLU A 396 23.42 28.79 -71.26
CA GLU A 396 23.82 29.38 -69.97
C GLU A 396 22.63 29.90 -69.17
N SER A 397 21.70 30.60 -69.83
CA SER A 397 20.47 31.08 -69.19
C SER A 397 19.64 29.92 -68.64
N GLN A 398 19.48 28.85 -69.42
CA GLN A 398 18.74 27.66 -68.99
C GLN A 398 19.42 26.96 -67.81
N LEU A 399 20.75 26.93 -67.78
CA LEU A 399 21.51 26.29 -66.72
C LEU A 399 21.36 27.02 -65.38
N VAL A 400 21.48 28.36 -65.39
CA VAL A 400 21.27 29.19 -64.19
C VAL A 400 19.84 29.07 -63.67
N GLU A 401 18.85 29.05 -64.55
CA GLU A 401 17.45 28.85 -64.18
C GLU A 401 17.23 27.46 -63.53
N ARG A 402 17.84 26.41 -64.06
CA ARG A 402 17.72 25.06 -63.50
C ARG A 402 18.47 24.90 -62.17
N GLU A 403 19.64 25.49 -62.02
CA GLU A 403 20.41 25.46 -60.76
C GLU A 403 19.66 26.17 -59.62
N THR A 404 19.08 27.33 -59.91
CA THR A 404 18.29 28.08 -58.93
C THR A 404 17.03 27.30 -58.53
N ALA A 405 16.35 26.65 -59.48
CA ALA A 405 15.21 25.78 -59.18
C ALA A 405 15.59 24.58 -58.29
N ILE A 406 16.72 23.92 -58.57
CA ILE A 406 17.23 22.79 -57.76
C ILE A 406 17.52 23.25 -56.32
N ARG A 407 18.18 24.41 -56.15
CA ARG A 407 18.50 24.95 -54.82
C ARG A 407 17.24 25.26 -54.02
N GLN A 408 16.21 25.80 -54.67
CA GLN A 408 14.91 26.04 -54.03
C GLN A 408 14.23 24.73 -53.62
N GLN A 409 14.27 23.69 -54.45
CA GLN A 409 13.71 22.38 -54.13
C GLN A 409 14.40 21.72 -52.92
N GLN A 410 15.72 21.83 -52.83
CA GLN A 410 16.48 21.27 -51.69
C GLN A 410 16.10 21.91 -50.36
N LEU A 411 15.90 23.23 -50.32
CA LEU A 411 15.46 23.94 -49.11
C LEU A 411 14.06 23.47 -48.68
N GLN A 412 13.16 23.28 -49.64
CA GLN A 412 11.80 22.80 -49.37
C GLN A 412 11.79 21.36 -48.83
N ILE A 413 12.67 20.48 -49.35
CA ILE A 413 12.83 19.12 -48.82
C ILE A 413 13.35 19.15 -47.38
N ALA A 414 14.39 19.95 -47.08
CA ALA A 414 14.93 20.06 -45.73
C ALA A 414 13.90 20.58 -44.71
N GLN A 415 12.99 21.46 -45.14
CA GLN A 415 11.87 21.92 -44.32
C GLN A 415 10.84 20.82 -44.07
N LEU A 416 10.48 20.05 -45.10
CA LEU A 416 9.53 18.93 -44.98
C LEU A 416 10.08 17.80 -44.08
N GLU A 417 11.38 17.47 -44.17
CA GLU A 417 12.01 16.45 -43.31
C GLU A 417 11.93 16.84 -41.82
N ARG A 418 12.12 18.13 -41.49
CA ARG A 418 11.92 18.62 -40.13
C ARG A 418 10.47 18.50 -39.68
N GLN A 419 9.51 18.82 -40.57
CA GLN A 419 8.08 18.71 -40.24
C GLN A 419 7.67 17.25 -39.96
N VAL A 420 8.11 16.30 -40.78
CA VAL A 420 7.87 14.85 -40.56
C VAL A 420 8.48 14.39 -39.23
N SER A 421 9.69 14.84 -38.90
CA SER A 421 10.34 14.49 -37.63
C SER A 421 9.61 15.06 -36.41
N VAL A 422 9.06 16.28 -36.51
CA VAL A 422 8.32 16.93 -35.41
C VAL A 422 6.96 16.28 -35.21
N GLU A 423 6.20 16.05 -36.29
CA GLU A 423 4.88 15.40 -36.21
C GLU A 423 4.98 13.90 -35.87
N GLY A 424 6.03 13.22 -36.32
CA GLY A 424 6.33 11.82 -35.97
C GLY A 424 6.81 11.64 -34.53
N GLY A 425 7.53 12.63 -33.97
CA GLY A 425 7.94 12.65 -32.57
C GLY A 425 6.76 12.84 -31.60
N ALA A 426 5.74 13.59 -32.01
CA ALA A 426 4.51 13.81 -31.21
C ALA A 426 3.65 12.54 -31.05
N LEU A 427 3.83 11.52 -31.91
CA LEU A 427 3.12 10.23 -31.83
C LEU A 427 3.69 9.26 -30.78
N LEU A 428 4.87 9.56 -30.19
CA LEU A 428 5.62 8.65 -29.30
C LEU A 428 5.75 9.17 -27.85
N ALA A 429 5.13 10.29 -27.50
CA ALA A 429 5.29 10.90 -26.19
C ALA A 429 3.93 10.93 -25.45
N ALA A 430 3.77 10.07 -24.45
CA ALA A 430 2.69 10.18 -23.47
C ALA A 430 3.20 11.04 -22.32
N ALA A 431 2.47 12.11 -22.00
CA ALA A 431 2.79 12.98 -20.88
C ALA A 431 2.80 12.19 -19.54
N PRO A 432 3.67 12.55 -18.58
CA PRO A 432 3.68 11.89 -17.27
C PRO A 432 2.37 12.15 -16.51
N THR A 433 1.90 11.18 -15.74
CA THR A 433 0.71 11.31 -14.90
C THR A 433 1.10 11.60 -13.45
N LEU A 434 0.30 12.43 -12.77
CA LEU A 434 0.49 12.86 -11.38
C LEU A 434 -0.71 12.45 -10.53
N GLU A 435 -0.45 11.83 -9.38
CA GLU A 435 -1.47 11.38 -8.44
C GLU A 435 -1.12 11.83 -7.02
N ILE A 436 -2.11 12.31 -6.24
CA ILE A 436 -1.93 12.66 -4.81
C ILE A 436 -2.48 11.52 -3.97
N ILE A 437 -1.61 10.93 -3.16
CA ILE A 437 -1.91 9.79 -2.29
C ILE A 437 -2.39 10.28 -0.93
N ASN A 438 -1.78 11.36 -0.41
CA ASN A 438 -2.11 11.91 0.90
C ASN A 438 -1.96 13.43 0.91
N PRO A 439 -2.98 14.18 1.39
CA PRO A 439 -4.32 13.72 1.77
C PRO A 439 -5.19 13.29 0.58
N PRO A 440 -6.16 12.39 0.79
CA PRO A 440 -7.06 11.95 -0.26
C PRO A 440 -7.88 13.12 -0.78
N LEU A 441 -7.90 13.28 -2.10
CA LEU A 441 -8.63 14.36 -2.75
C LEU A 441 -10.09 13.95 -2.93
N VAL A 442 -11.01 14.77 -2.43
CA VAL A 442 -12.45 14.67 -2.71
C VAL A 442 -12.76 15.54 -3.92
N ALA A 443 -13.38 14.97 -4.94
CA ALA A 443 -13.83 15.73 -6.11
C ALA A 443 -14.91 16.74 -5.67
N THR A 444 -14.68 18.03 -5.92
CA THR A 444 -15.69 19.08 -5.69
C THR A 444 -16.01 19.79 -7.00
N ARG A 445 -17.12 20.55 -7.03
CA ARG A 445 -17.62 21.22 -8.26
C ARG A 445 -16.66 22.22 -8.91
N SER A 446 -15.55 22.59 -8.26
CA SER A 446 -14.56 23.53 -8.81
C SER A 446 -13.16 22.94 -8.89
N ARG A 447 -12.55 22.54 -7.76
CA ARG A 447 -11.21 21.91 -7.69
C ARG A 447 -11.22 20.75 -6.69
N PRO A 448 -10.41 19.68 -6.90
CA PRO A 448 -10.26 18.64 -5.89
C PRO A 448 -9.90 19.26 -4.53
N THR A 449 -10.55 18.82 -3.47
CA THR A 449 -10.36 19.37 -2.11
C THR A 449 -9.99 18.26 -1.15
N ALA A 450 -8.95 18.47 -0.38
CA ALA A 450 -8.57 17.61 0.72
C ALA A 450 -8.94 18.26 2.06
N LEU A 451 -9.71 17.53 2.85
CA LEU A 451 -10.08 17.94 4.21
C LEU A 451 -9.05 17.44 5.20
N LEU A 452 -8.45 18.36 5.95
CA LEU A 452 -7.47 18.04 6.98
C LEU A 452 -8.12 18.02 8.35
N GLN A 453 -7.91 16.94 9.10
CA GLN A 453 -8.34 16.84 10.51
C GLN A 453 -7.39 17.55 11.48
N ALA A 454 -6.27 18.10 10.99
CA ALA A 454 -5.26 18.82 11.76
C ALA A 454 -5.51 20.34 11.75
N ALA A 455 -5.01 21.03 12.78
CA ALA A 455 -5.04 22.49 12.87
C ALA A 455 -4.22 23.14 11.72
N PRO A 456 -4.47 24.42 11.39
CA PRO A 456 -3.68 25.17 10.41
C PRO A 456 -2.19 25.11 10.76
N GLY A 457 -1.32 24.91 9.77
CA GLY A 457 0.11 24.69 9.97
C GLY A 457 0.77 23.87 8.86
N ARG A 458 1.99 23.39 9.11
CA ARG A 458 2.79 22.63 8.13
C ARG A 458 2.21 21.23 7.91
N GLN A 459 1.75 20.95 6.70
CA GLN A 459 1.11 19.70 6.28
C GLN A 459 1.96 18.97 5.24
N SER A 460 1.89 17.64 5.24
CA SER A 460 2.63 16.83 4.27
C SER A 460 1.74 16.45 3.09
N VAL A 461 2.17 16.77 1.88
CA VAL A 461 1.57 16.31 0.63
C VAL A 461 2.45 15.22 0.04
N VAL A 462 1.87 14.06 -0.21
CA VAL A 462 2.54 12.91 -0.83
C VAL A 462 1.85 12.59 -2.14
N GLY A 463 2.62 12.47 -3.20
CA GLY A 463 2.11 12.07 -4.51
C GLY A 463 3.04 11.10 -5.24
N LYS A 464 2.56 10.61 -6.37
CA LYS A 464 3.25 9.68 -7.26
C LYS A 464 3.30 10.23 -8.68
N VAL A 465 4.39 9.94 -9.39
CA VAL A 465 4.56 10.23 -10.80
C VAL A 465 4.90 8.94 -11.58
N THR A 466 4.36 8.81 -12.78
CA THR A 466 4.74 7.71 -13.69
C THR A 466 6.10 7.94 -14.32
N GLU A 467 6.87 6.87 -14.53
CA GLU A 467 8.21 6.91 -15.15
C GLU A 467 9.19 7.90 -14.48
N PRO A 468 9.54 7.71 -13.19
CA PRO A 468 10.35 8.68 -12.43
C PRO A 468 11.71 9.00 -13.05
N GLN A 469 12.28 8.08 -13.84
CA GLN A 469 13.55 8.30 -14.54
C GLN A 469 13.45 9.28 -15.73
N ALA A 470 12.23 9.48 -16.27
CA ALA A 470 11.93 10.41 -17.35
C ALA A 470 11.63 11.83 -16.85
N ILE A 471 11.47 12.02 -15.54
CA ILE A 471 11.19 13.32 -14.92
C ILE A 471 12.51 14.07 -14.70
N ASP A 472 12.54 15.32 -15.16
CA ASP A 472 13.63 16.27 -14.93
C ASP A 472 13.45 16.95 -13.57
N LYS A 473 12.23 17.43 -13.30
CA LYS A 473 11.92 18.14 -12.05
C LYS A 473 10.46 18.00 -11.66
N ILE A 474 10.19 17.87 -10.37
CA ILE A 474 8.86 18.04 -9.79
C ILE A 474 8.84 19.20 -8.80
N THR A 475 7.73 19.92 -8.75
CA THR A 475 7.52 21.04 -7.83
C THR A 475 6.16 20.94 -7.15
N VAL A 476 6.11 21.34 -5.89
CA VAL A 476 4.87 21.55 -5.13
C VAL A 476 4.86 22.99 -4.64
N ASN A 477 3.85 23.77 -5.03
CA ASN A 477 3.79 25.22 -4.86
C ASN A 477 5.06 25.93 -5.34
N GLY A 478 5.62 25.47 -6.47
CA GLY A 478 6.87 25.98 -7.03
C GLY A 478 8.15 25.53 -6.32
N THR A 479 8.06 24.82 -5.19
CA THR A 479 9.22 24.31 -4.44
C THR A 479 9.66 22.96 -5.02
N PRO A 480 10.93 22.78 -5.44
CA PRO A 480 11.42 21.50 -5.94
C PRO A 480 11.35 20.40 -4.89
N VAL A 481 10.93 19.20 -5.27
CA VAL A 481 10.81 18.05 -4.38
C VAL A 481 11.64 16.88 -4.91
N ILE A 482 12.24 16.12 -3.99
CA ILE A 482 13.01 14.92 -4.34
C ILE A 482 12.04 13.77 -4.62
N ILE A 483 12.26 13.07 -5.74
CA ILE A 483 11.50 11.88 -6.14
C ILE A 483 12.31 10.65 -5.70
N GLY A 484 11.68 9.72 -5.00
CA GLY A 484 12.27 8.41 -4.68
C GLY A 484 12.25 7.48 -5.91
N ASP A 485 13.06 6.42 -5.89
CA ASP A 485 13.20 5.50 -7.03
C ASP A 485 11.89 4.82 -7.46
N ASN A 486 10.89 4.78 -6.58
CA ASN A 486 9.54 4.26 -6.81
C ASN A 486 8.55 5.30 -7.38
N GLY A 487 9.01 6.52 -7.68
CA GLY A 487 8.20 7.61 -8.23
C GLY A 487 7.36 8.37 -7.20
N LEU A 488 7.59 8.17 -5.90
CA LEU A 488 6.95 8.95 -4.85
C LEU A 488 7.71 10.24 -4.56
N PHE A 489 6.98 11.31 -4.26
CA PHE A 489 7.53 12.58 -3.81
C PHE A 489 6.76 13.09 -2.57
N ARG A 490 7.45 13.82 -1.70
CA ARG A 490 6.88 14.40 -0.47
C ARG A 490 7.23 15.87 -0.33
N ALA A 491 6.22 16.71 -0.19
CA ALA A 491 6.37 18.14 0.09
C ALA A 491 5.75 18.51 1.43
N SER A 492 6.35 19.46 2.13
CA SER A 492 5.71 20.15 3.26
C SER A 492 5.12 21.47 2.77
N VAL A 493 3.82 21.67 2.99
CA VAL A 493 3.07 22.86 2.58
C VAL A 493 2.40 23.51 3.79
N ASP A 494 2.46 24.83 3.91
CA ASP A 494 1.81 25.54 5.01
C ASP A 494 0.34 25.81 4.67
N VAL A 495 -0.55 25.32 5.54
CA VAL A 495 -2.00 25.40 5.35
C VAL A 495 -2.60 26.46 6.27
N GLN A 496 -3.24 27.46 5.66
CA GLN A 496 -3.92 28.55 6.35
C GLN A 496 -5.30 28.12 6.87
N ALA A 497 -5.86 28.88 7.81
CA ALA A 497 -7.11 28.53 8.50
C ALA A 497 -8.35 28.49 7.59
N ASP A 498 -8.33 29.23 6.49
CA ASP A 498 -9.33 29.29 5.43
C ASP A 498 -9.05 28.30 4.28
N GLY A 499 -7.91 27.61 4.34
CA GLY A 499 -7.44 26.64 3.37
C GLY A 499 -6.40 27.19 2.39
N SER A 500 -5.55 26.32 1.88
CA SER A 500 -4.45 26.68 0.98
C SER A 500 -4.58 25.97 -0.37
N LEU A 501 -4.36 26.71 -1.47
CA LEU A 501 -4.22 26.12 -2.81
C LEU A 501 -2.86 25.45 -2.94
N ILE A 502 -2.88 24.19 -3.39
CA ILE A 502 -1.70 23.39 -3.69
C ILE A 502 -1.62 23.12 -5.20
N GLN A 503 -0.48 23.45 -5.80
CA GLN A 503 -0.16 23.21 -7.20
C GLN A 503 1.02 22.26 -7.29
N VAL A 504 0.86 21.15 -7.98
CA VAL A 504 1.91 20.18 -8.25
C VAL A 504 2.20 20.18 -9.75
N ALA A 505 3.46 20.36 -10.12
CA ALA A 505 3.90 20.36 -11.51
C ALA A 505 5.11 19.44 -11.70
N ALA A 506 5.07 18.55 -12.68
CA ALA A 506 6.18 17.70 -13.08
C ALA A 506 6.61 17.99 -14.52
N LEU A 507 7.89 18.27 -14.70
CA LEU A 507 8.56 18.51 -15.97
C LEU A 507 9.33 17.25 -16.38
N SER A 508 8.99 16.68 -17.52
CA SER A 508 9.74 15.61 -18.18
C SER A 508 11.04 16.15 -18.77
N LYS A 509 12.08 15.30 -18.86
CA LYS A 509 13.33 15.59 -19.61
C LYS A 509 13.10 15.89 -21.09
N ARG A 510 11.91 15.56 -21.60
CA ARG A 510 11.45 15.83 -22.98
C ARG A 510 10.64 17.13 -23.10
N GLY A 511 10.49 17.90 -22.03
CA GLY A 511 9.83 19.21 -22.01
C GLY A 511 8.31 19.19 -21.77
N GLU A 512 7.73 18.02 -21.48
CA GLU A 512 6.31 17.87 -21.17
C GLU A 512 6.02 18.25 -19.72
N ILE A 513 4.87 18.88 -19.46
CA ILE A 513 4.47 19.34 -18.13
C ILE A 513 3.15 18.68 -17.73
N ALA A 514 3.15 18.00 -16.60
CA ALA A 514 1.94 17.53 -15.93
C ALA A 514 1.63 18.44 -14.75
N ASN A 515 0.38 18.89 -14.62
CA ASN A 515 -0.06 19.79 -13.56
C ASN A 515 -1.27 19.22 -12.82
N LEU A 516 -1.28 19.36 -11.50
CA LEU A 516 -2.41 18.98 -10.64
C LEU A 516 -2.60 20.03 -9.55
N GLU A 517 -3.81 20.59 -9.45
CA GLU A 517 -4.18 21.60 -8.46
C GLU A 517 -5.26 21.08 -7.51
N PHE A 518 -5.13 21.34 -6.21
CA PHE A 518 -6.14 21.00 -5.23
C PHE A 518 -6.12 21.95 -4.03
N THR A 519 -7.21 22.02 -3.27
CA THR A 519 -7.33 22.89 -2.09
C THR A 519 -7.23 22.06 -0.81
N LEU A 520 -6.39 22.48 0.14
CA LEU A 520 -6.31 21.89 1.48
C LEU A 520 -7.10 22.75 2.46
N VAL A 521 -8.12 22.20 3.12
CA VAL A 521 -8.95 22.94 4.09
C VAL A 521 -8.81 22.30 5.48
N PRO A 522 -8.27 23.02 6.50
CA PRO A 522 -8.21 22.54 7.87
C PRO A 522 -9.56 22.69 8.58
N GLN A 523 -9.98 21.66 9.30
CA GLN A 523 -11.19 21.69 10.13
C GLN A 523 -10.92 22.46 11.44
N VAL A 524 -11.27 23.74 11.49
CA VAL A 524 -11.20 24.54 12.72
C VAL A 524 -12.36 24.17 13.64
N LYS A 525 -12.06 23.56 14.80
CA LYS A 525 -13.01 23.50 15.93
C LYS A 525 -13.26 24.93 16.40
N SER A 526 -14.38 25.51 15.99
CA SER A 526 -14.82 26.84 16.46
C SER A 526 -15.18 26.77 17.94
N ALA A 527 -14.28 27.29 18.77
CA ALA A 527 -14.59 27.74 20.11
C ALA A 527 -15.19 29.15 20.01
N SER A 528 -16.46 29.32 20.38
CA SER A 528 -16.98 30.62 20.81
C SER A 528 -18.02 30.43 21.91
N ALA A 529 -17.85 31.24 22.96
CA ALA A 529 -18.56 31.18 24.21
C ALA A 529 -19.95 31.83 24.12
N GLY A 530 -20.92 31.20 24.76
CA GLY A 530 -22.18 31.79 25.16
C GLY A 530 -22.70 31.04 26.38
N SER A 531 -22.52 31.61 27.57
CA SER A 531 -23.10 31.12 28.82
C SER A 531 -24.63 31.17 28.71
N GLY A 532 -25.24 30.01 28.49
CA GLY A 532 -26.67 29.80 28.56
C GLY A 532 -26.90 28.35 28.94
N SER A 533 -27.18 28.13 30.22
CA SER A 533 -27.62 26.85 30.77
C SER A 533 -28.77 26.27 29.95
N ALA A 534 -28.49 25.23 29.18
CA ALA A 534 -29.47 24.24 28.77
C ALA A 534 -28.78 22.87 28.65
N SER A 535 -29.12 22.01 29.61
CA SER A 535 -28.74 20.61 29.69
C SER A 535 -29.04 19.86 28.38
N ALA A 536 -28.01 19.28 27.77
CA ALA A 536 -28.12 18.17 26.83
C ALA A 536 -26.93 17.23 27.08
N SER A 537 -26.96 16.55 28.22
CA SER A 537 -26.06 15.44 28.55
C SER A 537 -26.40 14.22 27.67
N GLY A 538 -25.49 13.89 26.76
CA GLY A 538 -25.54 12.67 25.95
C GLY A 538 -24.34 12.58 25.01
N GLY A 539 -23.13 12.79 25.52
CA GLY A 539 -21.91 12.78 24.70
C GLY A 539 -21.44 11.35 24.40
N THR A 540 -21.14 11.06 23.14
CA THR A 540 -20.43 9.85 22.72
C THR A 540 -19.18 9.63 23.60
N GLY A 541 -18.98 8.39 24.07
CA GLY A 541 -17.84 8.01 24.92
C GLY A 541 -18.08 8.02 26.43
N SER A 542 -19.30 8.28 26.92
CA SER A 542 -19.67 7.98 28.32
C SER A 542 -20.27 6.58 28.45
N VAL A 543 -20.05 5.91 29.59
CA VAL A 543 -20.78 4.67 29.92
C VAL A 543 -22.26 5.01 30.16
N PRO A 544 -23.20 4.42 29.39
CA PRO A 544 -24.61 4.69 29.58
C PRO A 544 -25.14 4.20 30.94
N SER A 545 -26.17 4.88 31.45
CA SER A 545 -26.86 4.47 32.69
C SER A 545 -27.41 3.05 32.57
N GLY A 546 -27.09 2.18 33.53
CA GLY A 546 -27.57 0.79 33.57
C GLY A 546 -26.71 -0.24 32.83
N VAL A 547 -25.60 0.16 32.19
CA VAL A 547 -24.63 -0.77 31.60
C VAL A 547 -23.53 -1.09 32.63
N ALA A 548 -23.38 -2.37 32.96
CA ALA A 548 -22.28 -2.88 33.77
C ALA A 548 -21.25 -3.57 32.88
N LEU A 549 -20.06 -2.97 32.77
CA LEU A 549 -18.97 -3.49 31.93
C LEU A 549 -18.25 -4.69 32.56
N GLY A 550 -18.55 -5.08 33.80
CA GLY A 550 -17.93 -6.26 34.43
C GLY A 550 -16.52 -6.05 34.97
N ASN A 551 -15.86 -7.15 35.34
CA ASN A 551 -14.47 -7.14 35.82
C ASN A 551 -13.50 -7.44 34.67
N TYR A 552 -12.30 -6.88 34.72
CA TYR A 552 -11.33 -7.03 33.64
C TYR A 552 -10.10 -7.81 34.10
N HIS A 553 -9.75 -8.84 33.33
CA HIS A 553 -8.59 -9.70 33.50
C HIS A 553 -7.70 -9.61 32.28
N ALA A 554 -6.37 -9.70 32.47
CA ALA A 554 -5.45 -9.82 31.35
C ALA A 554 -4.46 -10.95 31.56
N LEU A 555 -4.24 -11.74 30.52
CA LEU A 555 -3.08 -12.62 30.38
C LEU A 555 -2.12 -11.96 29.40
N VAL A 556 -0.93 -11.61 29.86
CA VAL A 556 0.06 -10.90 29.04
C VAL A 556 1.31 -11.77 28.93
N ILE A 557 1.69 -12.13 27.71
CA ILE A 557 2.75 -13.08 27.39
C ILE A 557 3.79 -12.38 26.53
N GLY A 558 5.06 -12.45 26.94
CA GLY A 558 6.18 -11.89 26.17
C GLY A 558 7.37 -12.85 26.13
N ASN A 559 7.73 -13.31 24.93
CA ASN A 559 8.78 -14.31 24.72
C ASN A 559 9.96 -13.73 23.92
N ASN A 560 11.12 -13.59 24.55
CA ASN A 560 12.37 -13.15 23.92
C ASN A 560 13.35 -14.32 23.69
N SER A 561 13.43 -15.25 24.63
CA SER A 561 14.55 -16.21 24.71
C SER A 561 14.09 -17.62 24.37
N TYR A 562 14.35 -18.05 23.14
CA TYR A 562 13.98 -19.38 22.63
C TYR A 562 15.12 -20.39 22.83
N GLN A 563 14.79 -21.59 23.32
CA GLN A 563 15.77 -22.62 23.67
C GLN A 563 16.16 -23.43 22.43
N SER A 564 17.36 -23.21 21.87
CA SER A 564 18.12 -24.07 20.93
C SER A 564 17.38 -24.70 19.73
N GLY A 565 16.14 -24.27 19.44
CA GLY A 565 15.23 -24.92 18.52
C GLY A 565 15.14 -24.27 17.14
N GLY A 566 16.07 -23.38 16.76
CA GLY A 566 16.09 -22.77 15.43
C GLY A 566 15.33 -21.44 15.29
N PHE A 567 14.71 -20.91 16.35
CA PHE A 567 14.14 -19.57 16.39
C PHE A 567 15.14 -18.55 16.98
N ALA A 568 15.27 -17.39 16.34
CA ALA A 568 16.16 -16.32 16.80
C ALA A 568 15.59 -15.63 18.05
N PRO A 569 16.44 -15.19 19.01
CA PRO A 569 15.96 -14.44 20.16
C PRO A 569 15.42 -13.06 19.75
N LEU A 570 14.30 -12.65 20.37
CA LEU A 570 13.69 -11.33 20.19
C LEU A 570 14.20 -10.36 21.28
N GLN A 571 14.12 -9.06 20.99
CA GLN A 571 14.59 -8.02 21.91
C GLN A 571 13.45 -7.22 22.55
N SER A 572 12.31 -7.09 21.87
CA SER A 572 11.19 -6.19 22.23
C SER A 572 10.06 -6.87 22.99
N ALA A 573 9.75 -8.15 22.73
CA ALA A 573 8.53 -8.80 23.21
C ALA A 573 8.36 -8.79 24.75
N VAL A 574 9.43 -9.03 25.52
CA VAL A 574 9.39 -8.92 27.00
C VAL A 574 9.13 -7.47 27.46
N ASN A 575 9.74 -6.48 26.79
CA ASN A 575 9.53 -5.07 27.14
C ASN A 575 8.09 -4.64 26.83
N ASP A 576 7.56 -5.10 25.69
CA ASP A 576 6.20 -4.84 25.22
C ASP A 576 5.17 -5.42 26.20
N ALA A 577 5.28 -6.71 26.50
CA ALA A 577 4.42 -7.40 27.47
C ALA A 577 4.44 -6.72 28.85
N THR A 578 5.63 -6.35 29.34
CA THR A 578 5.77 -5.68 30.64
C THR A 578 5.09 -4.31 30.66
N ALA A 579 5.27 -3.51 29.60
CA ALA A 579 4.66 -2.19 29.49
C ALA A 579 3.13 -2.28 29.37
N VAL A 580 2.62 -3.23 28.58
CA VAL A 580 1.18 -3.48 28.41
C VAL A 580 0.55 -3.92 29.73
N ALA A 581 1.15 -4.89 30.42
CA ALA A 581 0.65 -5.36 31.71
C ALA A 581 0.59 -4.23 32.75
N LYS A 582 1.63 -3.38 32.80
CA LYS A 582 1.66 -2.22 33.69
C LYS A 582 0.53 -1.22 33.37
N LEU A 583 0.37 -0.86 32.09
CA LEU A 583 -0.66 0.09 31.64
C LEU A 583 -2.07 -0.39 31.96
N LEU A 584 -2.38 -1.65 31.65
CA LEU A 584 -3.70 -2.25 31.90
C LEU A 584 -4.02 -2.29 33.40
N LYS A 585 -3.04 -2.62 34.25
CA LYS A 585 -3.22 -2.66 35.70
C LYS A 585 -3.42 -1.26 36.31
N GLU A 586 -2.54 -0.33 35.98
CA GLU A 586 -2.49 1.00 36.60
C GLU A 586 -3.65 1.87 36.11
N ARG A 587 -3.82 2.00 34.79
CA ARG A 587 -4.75 2.95 34.16
C ARG A 587 -6.16 2.40 33.99
N TYR A 588 -6.31 1.09 33.74
CA TYR A 588 -7.59 0.46 33.45
C TYR A 588 -8.09 -0.48 34.56
N GLY A 589 -7.24 -0.85 35.53
CA GLY A 589 -7.66 -1.66 36.68
C GLY A 589 -7.78 -3.15 36.41
N PHE A 590 -7.15 -3.65 35.35
CA PHE A 590 -7.17 -5.07 35.03
C PHE A 590 -6.44 -5.89 36.10
N LYS A 591 -6.95 -7.09 36.39
CA LYS A 591 -6.20 -8.14 37.10
C LYS A 591 -5.27 -8.83 36.10
N THR A 592 -4.00 -8.44 36.11
CA THR A 592 -3.01 -8.87 35.11
C THR A 592 -2.16 -10.05 35.59
N THR A 593 -2.10 -11.11 34.80
CA THR A 593 -1.12 -12.21 34.90
C THR A 593 -0.06 -12.01 33.82
N LEU A 594 1.20 -11.83 34.21
CA LEU A 594 2.32 -11.60 33.29
C LEU A 594 3.18 -12.86 33.21
N LEU A 595 3.35 -13.40 32.00
CA LEU A 595 4.20 -14.53 31.69
C LEU A 595 5.35 -14.08 30.78
N LEU A 596 6.59 -14.28 31.22
CA LEU A 596 7.78 -13.88 30.48
C LEU A 596 8.61 -15.12 30.13
N ASN A 597 9.00 -15.24 28.86
CA ASN A 597 9.72 -16.40 28.35
C ASN A 597 9.05 -17.73 28.76
N ALA A 598 7.75 -17.80 28.53
CA ALA A 598 6.90 -18.89 28.99
C ALA A 598 6.94 -20.08 28.02
N GLY A 599 7.02 -21.28 28.60
CA GLY A 599 6.93 -22.52 27.85
C GLY A 599 5.48 -22.85 27.50
N ARG A 600 5.29 -23.90 26.69
CA ARG A 600 3.96 -24.33 26.26
C ARG A 600 3.04 -24.67 27.43
N PHE A 601 3.56 -25.37 28.43
CA PHE A 601 2.82 -25.75 29.63
C PHE A 601 2.32 -24.53 30.41
N ASP A 602 3.17 -23.51 30.57
CA ASP A 602 2.84 -22.30 31.35
C ASP A 602 1.70 -21.52 30.70
N VAL A 603 1.75 -21.35 29.37
CA VAL A 603 0.73 -20.63 28.61
C VAL A 603 -0.61 -21.35 28.66
N LEU A 604 -0.61 -22.66 28.42
CA LEU A 604 -1.84 -23.46 28.44
C LEU A 604 -2.43 -23.57 29.86
N SER A 605 -1.58 -23.68 30.88
CA SER A 605 -2.03 -23.70 32.28
C SER A 605 -2.72 -22.38 32.64
N ALA A 606 -2.10 -21.24 32.31
CA ALA A 606 -2.69 -19.94 32.60
C ALA A 606 -4.03 -19.70 31.87
N LEU A 607 -4.13 -20.13 30.60
CA LEU A 607 -5.39 -20.07 29.85
C LEU A 607 -6.46 -20.99 30.46
N ASN A 608 -6.07 -22.19 30.90
CA ASN A 608 -6.99 -23.14 31.54
C ASN A 608 -7.48 -22.62 32.90
N ASP A 609 -6.58 -22.07 33.72
CA ASP A 609 -6.94 -21.47 35.01
C ASP A 609 -7.95 -20.33 34.83
N LEU A 610 -7.76 -19.49 33.79
CA LEU A 610 -8.72 -18.45 33.45
C LEU A 610 -10.06 -19.04 33.00
N ARG A 611 -10.06 -20.08 32.17
CA ARG A 611 -11.30 -20.76 31.75
C ARG A 611 -12.11 -21.29 32.95
N GLU A 612 -11.44 -21.81 33.97
CA GLU A 612 -12.10 -22.37 35.16
C GLU A 612 -12.56 -21.30 36.15
N THR A 613 -11.88 -20.16 36.21
CA THR A 613 -12.12 -19.13 37.22
C THR A 613 -13.03 -18.00 36.74
N LEU A 614 -12.98 -17.65 35.45
CA LEU A 614 -13.72 -16.52 34.91
C LEU A 614 -15.20 -16.86 34.68
N LYS A 615 -16.05 -15.89 35.00
CA LYS A 615 -17.51 -15.97 34.86
C LYS A 615 -18.00 -15.09 33.71
N ALA A 616 -19.30 -15.14 33.44
CA ALA A 616 -19.91 -14.39 32.35
C ALA A 616 -19.77 -12.86 32.47
N GLU A 617 -19.67 -12.35 33.70
CA GLU A 617 -19.42 -10.94 34.01
C GLU A 617 -17.95 -10.51 33.91
N ASP A 618 -17.02 -11.44 33.68
CA ASP A 618 -15.61 -11.14 33.55
C ASP A 618 -15.21 -11.01 32.08
N ASN A 619 -14.32 -10.06 31.79
CA ASN A 619 -13.74 -9.82 30.47
C ASN A 619 -12.27 -10.19 30.48
N LEU A 620 -11.80 -10.78 29.39
CA LEU A 620 -10.42 -11.23 29.24
C LEU A 620 -9.72 -10.53 28.08
N LEU A 621 -8.55 -9.96 28.35
CA LEU A 621 -7.60 -9.56 27.32
C LEU A 621 -6.41 -10.53 27.31
N VAL A 622 -6.13 -11.17 26.19
CA VAL A 622 -4.91 -11.97 26.01
C VAL A 622 -3.96 -11.20 25.12
N TYR A 623 -2.84 -10.74 25.65
CA TYR A 623 -1.78 -10.09 24.87
C TYR A 623 -0.63 -11.09 24.66
N TYR A 624 -0.26 -11.34 23.42
CA TYR A 624 0.86 -12.20 23.06
C TYR A 624 1.87 -11.43 22.22
N ALA A 625 3.12 -11.39 22.65
CA ALA A 625 4.25 -10.90 21.87
C ALA A 625 5.33 -11.99 21.77
N GLY A 626 5.73 -12.34 20.55
CA GLY A 626 6.69 -13.41 20.30
C GLY A 626 6.67 -13.89 18.84
N HIS A 627 7.44 -14.94 18.55
CA HIS A 627 7.41 -15.61 17.26
C HIS A 627 6.05 -16.24 16.97
N GLY A 628 5.61 -16.08 15.73
CA GLY A 628 4.51 -16.83 15.16
C GLY A 628 4.97 -17.54 13.89
N ASP A 629 4.33 -18.66 13.58
CA ASP A 629 4.62 -19.44 12.37
C ASP A 629 3.31 -19.89 11.70
N LEU A 630 3.40 -20.35 10.46
CA LEU A 630 2.26 -20.75 9.63
C LEU A 630 2.46 -22.20 9.14
N SER A 631 1.39 -22.98 9.08
CA SER A 631 1.43 -24.31 8.48
C SER A 631 1.82 -24.25 7.00
N GLN A 632 2.36 -25.35 6.48
CA GLN A 632 2.81 -25.44 5.08
C GLN A 632 1.70 -25.18 4.05
N ASP A 633 0.44 -25.43 4.41
CA ASP A 633 -0.74 -25.14 3.58
C ASP A 633 -1.24 -23.69 3.72
N GLY A 634 -0.61 -22.88 4.56
CA GLY A 634 -0.92 -21.47 4.78
C GLY A 634 -2.16 -21.20 5.63
N LYS A 635 -2.78 -22.23 6.22
CA LYS A 635 -4.12 -22.11 6.83
C LYS A 635 -4.14 -21.98 8.34
N THR A 636 -3.13 -22.50 9.03
CA THR A 636 -3.09 -22.55 10.50
C THR A 636 -1.92 -21.74 11.01
N GLY A 637 -2.21 -20.69 11.78
CA GLY A 637 -1.20 -19.93 12.52
C GLY A 637 -0.87 -20.59 13.86
N TYR A 638 0.34 -20.34 14.34
CA TYR A 638 0.84 -20.85 15.61
C TYR A 638 1.53 -19.76 16.42
N TRP A 639 1.30 -19.75 17.73
CA TRP A 639 2.16 -19.07 18.70
C TRP A 639 3.30 -20.00 19.09
N VAL A 640 4.53 -19.49 19.07
CA VAL A 640 5.72 -20.26 19.40
C VAL A 640 6.14 -19.97 20.85
N PRO A 641 6.02 -20.95 21.76
CA PRO A 641 6.53 -20.84 23.13
C PRO A 641 8.07 -20.95 23.16
N VAL A 642 8.71 -20.63 24.29
CA VAL A 642 10.19 -20.63 24.34
C VAL A 642 10.83 -22.01 24.22
N ASP A 643 10.07 -23.08 24.50
CA ASP A 643 10.44 -24.49 24.33
C ASP A 643 10.02 -25.05 22.95
N GLY A 644 9.51 -24.21 22.05
CA GLY A 644 9.14 -24.57 20.69
C GLY A 644 10.35 -24.86 19.80
N GLN A 645 10.21 -25.85 18.92
CA GLN A 645 11.25 -26.29 17.98
C GLN A 645 10.83 -26.03 16.53
N ALA A 646 11.72 -25.42 15.73
CA ALA A 646 11.52 -25.12 14.32
C ALA A 646 11.27 -26.40 13.52
N GLY A 647 10.28 -26.37 12.63
CA GLY A 647 9.88 -27.53 11.84
C GLY A 647 9.12 -28.61 12.61
N LEU A 648 8.79 -28.40 13.89
CA LEU A 648 8.00 -29.32 14.71
C LEU A 648 6.74 -28.63 15.26
N PRO A 649 5.66 -28.50 14.45
CA PRO A 649 4.44 -27.78 14.85
C PRO A 649 3.73 -28.34 16.08
N ASN A 650 3.95 -29.61 16.41
CA ASN A 650 3.43 -30.25 17.61
C ASN A 650 4.04 -29.71 18.91
N THR A 651 5.12 -28.92 18.84
CA THR A 651 5.72 -28.21 19.97
C THR A 651 5.18 -26.78 20.13
N TRP A 652 4.35 -26.30 19.20
CA TRP A 652 3.78 -24.95 19.20
C TRP A 652 2.34 -24.97 19.68
N ILE A 653 1.74 -23.79 19.84
CA ILE A 653 0.33 -23.63 20.20
C ILE A 653 -0.43 -23.14 18.97
N SER A 654 -1.35 -23.95 18.45
CA SER A 654 -2.12 -23.57 17.26
C SER A 654 -3.21 -22.55 17.60
N ASN A 655 -3.51 -21.67 16.64
CA ASN A 655 -4.63 -20.73 16.73
C ASN A 655 -5.97 -21.45 16.93
N THR A 656 -6.14 -22.65 16.37
CA THR A 656 -7.31 -23.50 16.62
C THR A 656 -7.43 -23.89 18.09
N MET A 657 -6.32 -24.30 18.71
CA MET A 657 -6.30 -24.66 20.14
C MET A 657 -6.63 -23.47 21.03
N ILE A 658 -6.10 -22.29 20.70
CA ILE A 658 -6.45 -21.04 21.39
C ILE A 658 -7.95 -20.77 21.23
N SER A 659 -8.47 -20.84 20.00
CA SER A 659 -9.90 -20.66 19.72
C SER A 659 -10.78 -21.62 20.52
N ASP A 660 -10.44 -22.91 20.57
CA ASP A 660 -11.21 -23.92 21.30
C ASP A 660 -11.24 -23.63 22.81
N ILE A 661 -10.11 -23.24 23.39
CA ILE A 661 -10.05 -22.84 24.80
C ILE A 661 -10.94 -21.61 25.03
N LEU A 662 -10.82 -20.57 24.20
CA LEU A 662 -11.61 -19.34 24.32
C LEU A 662 -13.11 -19.56 24.08
N GLU A 663 -13.49 -20.47 23.19
CA GLU A 663 -14.89 -20.84 22.92
C GLU A 663 -15.55 -21.42 24.18
N THR A 664 -14.82 -22.24 24.94
CA THR A 664 -15.33 -22.88 26.17
C THR A 664 -15.34 -21.96 27.39
N MET A 665 -14.76 -20.76 27.32
CA MET A 665 -14.79 -19.80 28.42
C MET A 665 -16.17 -19.18 28.62
N GLN A 666 -16.56 -18.99 29.88
CA GLN A 666 -17.85 -18.36 30.21
C GLN A 666 -17.86 -16.85 29.98
N SER A 667 -16.71 -16.17 30.06
CA SER A 667 -16.53 -14.73 29.88
C SER A 667 -17.22 -14.19 28.63
N LYS A 668 -18.05 -13.15 28.77
CA LYS A 668 -18.79 -12.59 27.63
C LYS A 668 -17.92 -11.84 26.64
N HIS A 669 -16.81 -11.24 27.07
CA HIS A 669 -15.96 -10.42 26.20
C HIS A 669 -14.51 -10.84 26.29
N ILE A 670 -13.95 -11.22 25.14
CA ILE A 670 -12.57 -11.67 25.01
C ILE A 670 -11.91 -10.92 23.84
N LEU A 671 -10.78 -10.27 24.11
CA LEU A 671 -9.93 -9.63 23.11
C LEU A 671 -8.56 -10.28 23.10
N VAL A 672 -8.15 -10.84 21.98
CA VAL A 672 -6.78 -11.35 21.77
C VAL A 672 -5.99 -10.31 20.99
N VAL A 673 -4.93 -9.79 21.58
CA VAL A 673 -4.00 -8.87 20.94
C VAL A 673 -2.73 -9.64 20.62
N ALA A 674 -2.49 -9.92 19.34
CA ALA A 674 -1.37 -10.75 18.90
C ALA A 674 -0.34 -9.91 18.15
N ASP A 675 0.81 -9.69 18.79
CA ASP A 675 1.99 -9.05 18.23
C ASP A 675 3.01 -10.10 17.79
N SER A 676 2.65 -10.86 16.77
CA SER A 676 3.47 -11.94 16.21
C SER A 676 3.26 -12.06 14.70
N CYS A 677 4.26 -12.62 14.00
CA CYS A 677 4.12 -12.98 12.59
C CYS A 677 2.91 -13.91 12.36
N TYR A 678 2.24 -13.76 11.22
CA TYR A 678 1.12 -14.61 10.79
C TYR A 678 -0.10 -14.64 11.74
N SER A 679 -0.21 -13.64 12.62
CA SER A 679 -1.30 -13.53 13.59
C SER A 679 -2.68 -13.35 12.94
N GLY A 680 -2.75 -12.86 11.70
CA GLY A 680 -4.00 -12.76 10.91
C GLY A 680 -4.65 -14.12 10.57
N ALA A 681 -3.95 -15.24 10.72
CA ALA A 681 -4.56 -16.57 10.61
C ALA A 681 -5.53 -16.89 11.78
N LEU A 682 -5.56 -16.06 12.84
CA LEU A 682 -6.50 -16.17 13.95
C LEU A 682 -7.84 -15.47 13.65
N THR A 683 -7.88 -14.52 12.71
CA THR A 683 -9.03 -13.64 12.44
C THR A 683 -9.92 -14.15 11.30
N GLY A 684 -11.24 -14.03 11.46
CA GLY A 684 -12.26 -14.27 10.44
C GLY A 684 -12.59 -13.02 9.62
N ALA A 685 -13.79 -12.99 9.03
CA ALA A 685 -14.30 -11.86 8.25
C ALA A 685 -14.19 -10.51 8.98
N ALA A 686 -13.98 -9.43 8.24
CA ALA A 686 -13.91 -8.10 8.83
C ALA A 686 -15.25 -7.73 9.51
N LEU A 687 -15.18 -7.13 10.70
CA LEU A 687 -16.38 -6.65 11.37
C LEU A 687 -16.97 -5.45 10.62
N PRO A 688 -18.30 -5.40 10.42
CA PRO A 688 -18.95 -4.21 9.87
C PRO A 688 -18.67 -3.00 10.76
N VAL A 689 -18.23 -1.90 10.16
CA VAL A 689 -17.97 -0.65 10.87
C VAL A 689 -19.31 0.03 11.18
N PHE A 690 -19.77 -0.11 12.42
CA PHE A 690 -20.91 0.65 12.92
C PHE A 690 -20.43 2.02 13.40
N ALA A 691 -20.62 3.04 12.57
CA ALA A 691 -20.39 4.43 12.95
C ALA A 691 -21.52 4.88 13.89
N ALA A 692 -21.32 4.75 15.20
CA ALA A 692 -22.17 5.39 16.19
C ALA A 692 -21.93 6.91 16.21
N GLU A 693 -22.20 7.59 15.09
CA GLU A 693 -21.98 9.04 14.93
C GLU A 693 -23.16 9.86 15.46
N LYS A 694 -24.35 9.27 15.62
CA LYS A 694 -25.48 9.94 16.26
C LYS A 694 -25.42 9.76 17.78
N ALA A 695 -25.17 10.86 18.48
CA ALA A 695 -25.11 10.92 19.95
C ALA A 695 -26.35 10.33 20.69
N GLY A 696 -27.51 10.28 20.02
CA GLY A 696 -28.75 9.71 20.58
C GLY A 696 -28.82 8.17 20.63
N GLU A 697 -28.03 7.48 19.81
CA GLU A 697 -28.09 6.00 19.67
C GLU A 697 -26.98 5.28 20.44
N TRP A 698 -25.96 6.01 20.88
CA TRP A 698 -24.82 5.49 21.64
C TRP A 698 -25.24 4.66 22.87
N PRO A 699 -26.20 5.09 23.72
CA PRO A 699 -26.64 4.29 24.87
C PRO A 699 -27.19 2.91 24.52
N GLN A 700 -28.02 2.84 23.49
CA GLN A 700 -28.66 1.60 23.06
C GLN A 700 -27.64 0.67 22.40
N TRP A 701 -26.76 1.22 21.57
CA TRP A 701 -25.69 0.48 20.92
C TRP A 701 -24.72 -0.13 21.95
N VAL A 702 -24.21 0.66 22.91
CA VAL A 702 -23.30 0.14 23.95
C VAL A 702 -23.98 -0.95 24.76
N LYS A 703 -25.27 -0.81 25.10
CA LYS A 703 -26.01 -1.84 25.81
C LYS A 703 -26.08 -3.14 25.01
N GLN A 704 -26.45 -3.06 23.73
CA GLN A 704 -26.55 -4.21 22.83
C GLN A 704 -25.20 -4.91 22.63
N MET A 705 -24.14 -4.14 22.42
CA MET A 705 -22.79 -4.68 22.26
C MET A 705 -22.21 -5.24 23.56
N ASN A 706 -22.62 -4.74 24.72
CA ASN A 706 -22.23 -5.31 26.02
C ASN A 706 -23.00 -6.60 26.35
N ASP A 707 -24.23 -6.75 25.85
CA ASP A 707 -25.05 -7.95 26.08
C ASP A 707 -24.62 -9.13 25.19
N GLY A 708 -24.18 -8.84 23.95
CA GLY A 708 -23.68 -9.84 23.00
C GLY A 708 -22.32 -10.42 23.38
N ARG A 709 -22.06 -11.66 22.97
CA ARG A 709 -20.77 -12.30 23.19
C ARG A 709 -19.70 -11.78 22.21
N SER A 710 -18.54 -11.36 22.74
CA SER A 710 -17.40 -10.82 21.96
C SER A 710 -16.16 -11.71 22.04
N ARG A 711 -15.57 -12.06 20.90
CA ARG A 711 -14.32 -12.85 20.75
C ARG A 711 -13.59 -12.33 19.54
N ILE A 712 -12.78 -11.31 19.75
CA ILE A 712 -12.18 -10.53 18.68
C ILE A 712 -10.66 -10.61 18.80
N ALA A 713 -9.97 -10.66 17.67
CA ALA A 713 -8.54 -10.55 17.61
C ALA A 713 -8.13 -9.21 16.98
N LEU A 714 -7.13 -8.58 17.59
CA LEU A 714 -6.39 -7.44 17.08
C LEU A 714 -4.96 -7.88 16.82
N THR A 715 -4.54 -7.93 15.55
CA THR A 715 -3.26 -8.51 15.16
C THR A 715 -2.31 -7.43 14.63
N SER A 716 -0.99 -7.61 14.80
CA SER A 716 0.02 -6.68 14.29
C SER A 716 0.26 -6.76 12.78
N GLY A 717 -0.24 -7.83 12.14
CA GLY A 717 -0.26 -8.00 10.69
C GLY A 717 -1.24 -9.09 10.25
N GLY A 718 -1.43 -9.22 8.93
CA GLY A 718 -2.12 -10.36 8.31
C GLY A 718 -1.25 -11.63 8.32
N VAL A 719 -1.11 -12.28 7.15
CA VAL A 719 -0.22 -13.45 6.94
C VAL A 719 1.21 -13.06 6.52
N GLN A 720 1.68 -11.87 6.91
CA GLN A 720 2.99 -11.34 6.52
C GLN A 720 3.93 -11.24 7.74
N PRO A 721 5.25 -11.36 7.53
CA PRO A 721 6.23 -11.23 8.61
C PRO A 721 6.28 -9.79 9.15
N VAL A 722 6.41 -9.67 10.47
CA VAL A 722 6.39 -8.42 11.22
C VAL A 722 7.84 -8.05 11.56
N PRO A 723 8.34 -6.83 11.24
CA PRO A 723 9.69 -6.42 11.62
C PRO A 723 9.86 -6.32 13.15
N ASP A 724 10.91 -6.98 13.66
CA ASP A 724 11.21 -7.07 15.09
C ASP A 724 11.66 -5.74 15.73
N GLN A 725 12.01 -4.73 14.94
CA GLN A 725 12.58 -3.46 15.42
C GLN A 725 11.75 -2.25 15.03
N GLY A 726 11.06 -1.71 16.03
CA GLY A 726 10.63 -0.31 16.06
C GLY A 726 11.80 0.62 16.36
N SER A 727 11.71 1.90 15.97
CA SER A 727 12.64 2.95 16.45
C SER A 727 12.51 3.18 17.97
N GLY A 728 13.10 2.32 18.82
CA GLY A 728 12.98 2.38 20.29
C GLY A 728 13.01 1.03 21.02
N LYS A 729 12.56 1.00 22.29
CA LYS A 729 12.52 -0.21 23.16
C LYS A 729 11.33 -1.15 22.93
N HIS A 730 10.38 -0.74 22.08
CA HIS A 730 9.10 -1.40 21.83
C HIS A 730 8.89 -1.66 20.34
N SER A 731 8.16 -2.73 19.99
CA SER A 731 7.70 -2.99 18.62
C SER A 731 6.85 -1.81 18.09
N TYR A 732 6.73 -1.67 16.76
CA TYR A 732 5.88 -0.63 16.17
C TYR A 732 4.42 -0.77 16.61
N PHE A 733 3.92 -2.02 16.63
CA PHE A 733 2.56 -2.33 17.04
C PHE A 733 2.33 -2.08 18.53
N ALA A 734 3.21 -2.59 19.40
CA ALA A 734 3.11 -2.38 20.84
C ALA A 734 3.14 -0.89 21.19
N ARG A 735 3.97 -0.09 20.51
CA ARG A 735 4.01 1.36 20.70
C ARG A 735 2.71 2.04 20.32
N ALA A 736 2.15 1.72 19.15
CA ALA A 736 0.87 2.26 18.71
C ALA A 736 -0.25 1.88 19.70
N PHE A 737 -0.27 0.62 20.15
CA PHE A 737 -1.22 0.12 21.14
C PHE A 737 -1.09 0.83 22.49
N LEU A 738 0.14 0.97 23.01
CA LEU A 738 0.43 1.65 24.27
C LEU A 738 0.04 3.12 24.23
N ASN A 739 0.42 3.86 23.17
CA ASN A 739 0.10 5.28 23.02
C ASN A 739 -1.42 5.50 22.97
N THR A 740 -2.12 4.72 22.16
CA THR A 740 -3.59 4.79 22.02
C THR A 740 -4.28 4.60 23.38
N LEU A 741 -3.86 3.57 24.13
CA LEU A 741 -4.39 3.32 25.48
C LEU A 741 -3.87 4.30 26.54
N GLN A 742 -2.78 5.02 26.32
CA GLN A 742 -2.29 6.05 27.24
C GLN A 742 -3.02 7.39 27.05
N ASP A 743 -3.44 7.70 25.82
CA ASP A 743 -4.10 8.96 25.48
C ASP A 743 -5.62 8.91 25.68
N ASN A 744 -6.21 7.70 25.70
CA ASN A 744 -7.66 7.55 25.83
C ASN A 744 -8.21 8.06 27.18
N ASN A 745 -9.21 8.93 27.19
CA ASN A 745 -9.84 9.47 28.41
C ASN A 745 -11.35 9.19 28.52
N LYS A 746 -11.89 8.33 27.65
CA LYS A 746 -13.31 8.00 27.56
C LYS A 746 -13.54 6.50 27.43
N LEU A 747 -14.79 6.07 27.39
CA LEU A 747 -15.12 4.71 26.97
C LEU A 747 -14.62 4.51 25.53
N LEU A 748 -13.74 3.53 25.33
CA LEU A 748 -13.11 3.21 24.06
C LEU A 748 -13.54 1.81 23.62
N GLU A 749 -14.20 1.73 22.47
CA GLU A 749 -14.55 0.47 21.81
C GLU A 749 -13.38 -0.09 20.98
N GLY A 750 -13.33 -1.41 20.84
CA GLY A 750 -12.24 -2.10 20.14
C GLY A 750 -12.06 -1.66 18.68
N GLN A 751 -13.15 -1.35 17.95
CA GLN A 751 -13.08 -0.75 16.61
C GLN A 751 -12.32 0.58 16.56
N ARG A 752 -12.52 1.45 17.55
CA ARG A 752 -11.81 2.73 17.60
C ARG A 752 -10.36 2.54 17.98
N LEU A 753 -10.08 1.64 18.92
CA LEU A 753 -8.72 1.22 19.25
C LEU A 753 -8.00 0.74 17.98
N TYR A 754 -8.65 -0.10 17.16
CA TYR A 754 -8.12 -0.55 15.89
C TYR A 754 -7.84 0.61 14.92
N ARG A 755 -8.78 1.53 14.70
CA ARG A 755 -8.59 2.69 13.80
C ARG A 755 -7.41 3.56 14.23
N GLU A 756 -7.30 3.86 15.52
CA GLU A 756 -6.23 4.69 16.09
C GLU A 756 -4.86 3.99 15.95
N ILE A 757 -4.78 2.68 16.21
CA ILE A 757 -3.56 1.88 16.02
C ILE A 757 -3.16 1.78 14.55
N SER A 758 -4.10 1.45 13.66
CA SER A 758 -3.86 1.36 12.21
C SER A 758 -3.32 2.65 11.65
N THR A 759 -3.89 3.78 12.06
CA THR A 759 -3.43 5.11 11.67
C THR A 759 -2.01 5.37 12.19
N SER A 760 -1.74 5.07 13.46
CA SER A 760 -0.42 5.24 14.06
C SER A 760 0.64 4.35 13.40
N LEU A 761 0.30 3.13 13.01
CA LEU A 761 1.20 2.19 12.36
C LEU A 761 1.51 2.60 10.92
N ALA A 762 0.49 2.98 10.15
CA ALA A 762 0.66 3.48 8.79
C ALA A 762 1.58 4.70 8.73
N LEU A 763 1.56 5.56 9.76
CA LEU A 763 2.47 6.70 9.89
C LEU A 763 3.89 6.30 10.32
N ALA A 764 4.02 5.27 11.17
CA ALA A 764 5.30 4.83 11.72
C ALA A 764 6.13 3.97 10.74
N THR A 765 5.50 3.34 9.74
CA THR A 765 6.14 2.47 8.75
C THR A 765 6.43 3.15 7.41
N LEU A 766 6.24 4.47 7.29
CA LEU A 766 6.47 5.24 6.05
C LEU A 766 7.89 5.11 5.49
N ASP A 767 8.88 4.89 6.36
CA ASP A 767 10.30 4.72 6.01
C ASP A 767 10.75 3.24 6.13
N SER A 768 9.83 2.31 6.38
CA SER A 768 10.12 0.88 6.54
C SER A 768 9.80 0.09 5.26
N PRO A 769 10.66 -0.85 4.82
CA PRO A 769 10.36 -1.73 3.69
C PRO A 769 9.24 -2.74 3.97
N PHE A 770 8.75 -2.83 5.22
CA PHE A 770 7.70 -3.76 5.63
C PHE A 770 6.43 -3.00 6.05
N ALA A 771 5.36 -3.12 5.26
CA ALA A 771 4.05 -2.59 5.63
C ALA A 771 3.37 -3.49 6.66
N GLN A 772 3.11 -2.96 7.85
CA GLN A 772 2.24 -3.64 8.83
C GLN A 772 0.80 -3.19 8.61
N ALA A 773 -0.06 -4.13 8.21
CA ALA A 773 -1.50 -3.94 8.09
C ALA A 773 -2.18 -4.72 9.23
N PRO A 774 -2.44 -4.08 10.39
CA PRO A 774 -3.13 -4.76 11.49
C PRO A 774 -4.53 -5.19 11.06
N GLN A 775 -5.03 -6.27 11.66
CA GLN A 775 -6.39 -6.75 11.43
C GLN A 775 -7.19 -6.71 12.72
N TYR A 776 -8.47 -6.39 12.60
CA TYR A 776 -9.42 -6.42 13.70
C TYR A 776 -10.68 -7.15 13.26
N ALA A 777 -10.81 -8.39 13.73
CA ALA A 777 -11.84 -9.30 13.26
C ALA A 777 -12.17 -10.36 14.31
N PRO A 778 -13.35 -11.01 14.22
CA PRO A 778 -13.72 -12.09 15.12
C PRO A 778 -12.67 -13.20 15.06
N ILE A 779 -12.39 -13.82 16.20
CA ILE A 779 -11.51 -15.00 16.22
C ILE A 779 -12.26 -16.13 15.53
N GLN A 780 -11.63 -16.73 14.52
CA GLN A 780 -12.24 -17.83 13.77
C GLN A 780 -12.65 -18.93 14.75
N PHE A 781 -13.95 -19.25 14.77
CA PHE A 781 -14.51 -20.37 15.52
C PHE A 781 -14.49 -20.27 17.05
N ALA A 782 -14.26 -19.08 17.60
CA ALA A 782 -14.31 -18.85 19.06
C ALA A 782 -15.72 -18.52 19.59
N GLY A 783 -16.75 -18.64 18.74
CA GLY A 783 -18.14 -18.33 19.10
C GLY A 783 -18.43 -16.85 19.30
N HIS A 784 -17.86 -15.99 18.44
CA HIS A 784 -18.25 -14.58 18.38
C HIS A 784 -19.72 -14.42 17.96
N GLU A 785 -20.41 -13.43 18.53
CA GLU A 785 -21.76 -13.05 18.15
C GLU A 785 -21.78 -11.63 17.58
N SER A 786 -22.20 -10.67 18.41
CA SER A 786 -22.30 -9.25 18.06
C SER A 786 -21.62 -8.35 19.09
N GLY A 787 -21.00 -8.92 20.13
CA GLY A 787 -20.49 -8.13 21.24
C GLY A 787 -19.22 -7.36 20.92
N GLU A 788 -18.92 -6.34 21.71
CA GLU A 788 -17.71 -5.50 21.58
C GLU A 788 -16.90 -5.48 22.87
N PHE A 789 -15.57 -5.37 22.75
CA PHE A 789 -14.67 -5.20 23.88
C PHE A 789 -14.45 -3.71 24.17
N PHE A 790 -14.70 -3.31 25.42
CA PHE A 790 -14.60 -1.93 25.86
C PHE A 790 -13.43 -1.69 26.81
N PHE A 791 -12.78 -0.54 26.69
CA PHE A 791 -11.75 -0.04 27.59
C PHE A 791 -12.25 1.21 28.32
N LEU A 792 -12.24 1.18 29.65
CA LEU A 792 -12.62 2.32 30.50
C LEU A 792 -11.47 2.71 31.44
N PRO A 793 -10.87 3.91 31.29
CA PRO A 793 -9.85 4.39 32.21
C PRO A 793 -10.40 4.61 33.62
N LYS A 794 -9.60 4.34 34.66
CA LYS A 794 -9.95 4.67 36.04
C LYS A 794 -10.23 6.18 36.16
N GLY A 795 -11.38 6.53 36.72
CA GLY A 795 -11.80 7.93 36.90
C GLY A 795 -12.49 8.58 35.71
N ALA A 796 -12.59 7.90 34.55
CA ALA A 796 -13.47 8.33 33.46
C ALA A 796 -14.93 7.99 33.82
N GLY A 797 -15.74 9.03 34.01
CA GLY A 797 -17.05 8.96 34.69
C GLY A 797 -18.10 8.05 34.05
N ARG A 798 -18.85 7.37 34.91
CA ARG A 798 -20.26 7.06 34.67
C ARG A 798 -21.00 8.38 34.48
N ALA A 799 -21.89 8.46 33.51
CA ALA A 799 -22.82 9.60 33.41
C ALA A 799 -23.59 9.74 34.74
N PRO A 800 -23.83 10.97 35.24
CA PRO A 800 -24.63 11.19 36.45
C PRO A 800 -26.03 10.60 36.37
#